data_AF-A0A535WI26-F1
#
_entry.id   AF-A0A535WI26-F1
#
_cell.length_a   1.000
_cell.length_b   1.000
_cell.length_c   1.000
_cell.angle_alpha   90.00
_cell.angle_beta   90.00
_cell.angle_gamma   90.00
#
_symmetry.space_group_name_H-M   'P 1'
#
loop_
_entity.id
_entity.type
_entity.pdbx_description
1 polymer ?
#
loop_
_entity_poly.entity_id
_entity_poly.type
_entity_poly.pdbx_seq_one_letter_code
_entity_poly.pdbx_strand_id
1 'polypeptide(L)'
;MKPLHLAFVWHMHQPYYKDDLTSTYLLPWVRLHCAKDYHKMAALLDGYPRVRQTFNLVPALLAQIDEYARGEAHDLFLNLCRRPAGELTAEERGFLIRWVRESPQALRVQQSPRYLELASKDAAADAYTIEEIRDLQVWTNLAWCDPAWMDSDPRLSELKAKDRLFSEADKDALFAAQLERVQSVIPKYRELAESGQAELITSPYYHPILPLICHLDSARTASPGIQLPDRRFSHKEDADQQIALGLATFERLLGRRPTGMWPSEMAVSESVAGLTAQAGLQWFISDEDVLARSLETDLGRDAAGRVFAPELLYQPYRMEREGKEVAVVFRDKILSNLIGFDYYRMSALDAARDLMRRLRDIHEQQRDEDFLVVVALDGENAWEFYPRDGHDFLNALYTELDAAEDIVCTTVSDFLDAYPARRQLQRLHSGSWINASFDTWIGDPEQTVAWDLLAETRDWLEDYAHHHPNQYEQLAGAWREILITEGSDWFWWFSRRHDSGMDAIWDNQFRLHLRNVYKIVDAKPPSRLFRAIVDRQGASPQRFPSALISPIGEEDPAWQRAGVYEMTSGFGALHRPSGLVERLFYGSDEETLHVRVDVSRPHYELFDAGVALWLYLSGPPLSDLEAKEPTAALPMPVVSSADLGFEPGYAVSIRFDPESAWLSAHRLARGRRVGTPLFEMEIGPVRNGAIAFSIPFNVLGKSGGEPLELALGVIRDEQEVERVPPTGSIGLQVPGSGDRVEEIGAPLKVLLVSAEVLPFAKTGGLADVAASLPKEVRRLGHDVRIVMPRYRAVDPGLLHLTTVLTGLEVPLGAQTVTCSILEGRLGEVPIYFVDCPQLYDRDGIYGFGDDDARFIYLCRAVLTMLKPLDFIPDVIHVHDWHTALIPNLLDVLYADDPDLARISTVLTIHNLAFQGVFGFGSLHLAGLDPWGLIKVGEPHLDDVVNFLGRGIHFADAVNTVSERYAQEIQTPEFGEGMDALLKRNAHKLHGIVNGIDTELFDPEHDPAIPHHYTAADPAPKALNKAALRSVLGLRDEAAPLVALISRLYDQKGIDLIEQVMPALIHHGIQLAVLGTGERRYEDMFRYHAAQNPGQVSASVGFDHHLAQLLYAGSDMVLMASRFEPCGLGQLIGLRYGSIPVVRATGGLVDTVQDFDPATGQGTGFMFEEYDPWALFGALVRASETYRHRDIWDRLVRRAMSEDVSWAQSARRYVELYRAAMVSQRDRKGVLPSAHLVG
;
A
#
# COMPACT_ATOMS: atom_id res chain seq x y z
N MET A 1 -24.82 -51.12 -21.78
CA MET A 1 -23.52 -50.60 -21.31
C MET A 1 -23.57 -50.60 -19.79
N LYS A 2 -22.43 -50.80 -19.14
CA LYS A 2 -22.35 -50.64 -17.68
C LYS A 2 -22.63 -49.17 -17.34
N PRO A 3 -23.22 -48.85 -16.18
CA PRO A 3 -23.34 -47.45 -15.78
C PRO A 3 -21.96 -46.80 -15.63
N LEU A 4 -21.88 -45.50 -15.90
CA LEU A 4 -20.70 -44.70 -15.63
C LEU A 4 -20.69 -44.29 -14.16
N HIS A 5 -19.61 -44.55 -13.43
CA HIS A 5 -19.49 -44.13 -12.04
C HIS A 5 -18.89 -42.74 -11.95
N LEU A 6 -19.53 -41.85 -11.19
CA LEU A 6 -19.10 -40.48 -10.96
C LEU A 6 -18.85 -40.27 -9.47
N ALA A 7 -17.63 -39.86 -9.11
CA ALA A 7 -17.29 -39.44 -7.75
C ALA A 7 -16.94 -37.96 -7.73
N PHE A 8 -17.75 -37.18 -7.01
CA PHE A 8 -17.34 -35.83 -6.60
C PHE A 8 -16.47 -35.93 -5.35
N VAL A 9 -15.35 -35.20 -5.35
CA VAL A 9 -14.47 -35.04 -4.19
C VAL A 9 -14.34 -33.54 -3.91
N TRP A 10 -15.12 -33.05 -2.95
CA TRP A 10 -15.09 -31.65 -2.56
C TRP A 10 -14.08 -31.40 -1.45
N HIS A 11 -13.16 -30.48 -1.68
CA HIS A 11 -12.15 -30.12 -0.70
C HIS A 11 -12.56 -28.88 0.09
N MET A 12 -12.76 -29.03 1.40
CA MET A 12 -13.11 -27.91 2.29
C MET A 12 -11.89 -27.49 3.08
N HIS A 13 -11.43 -26.26 2.84
CA HIS A 13 -10.18 -25.78 3.41
C HIS A 13 -10.24 -24.32 3.89
N GLN A 14 -9.48 -24.03 4.94
CA GLN A 14 -9.04 -22.70 5.31
C GLN A 14 -7.65 -22.77 5.95
N PRO A 15 -6.83 -21.73 5.77
CA PRO A 15 -5.65 -21.46 6.56
C PRO A 15 -5.91 -21.50 8.08
N TYR A 16 -4.83 -21.70 8.84
CA TYR A 16 -4.88 -21.62 10.29
C TYR A 16 -4.75 -20.16 10.76
N TYR A 17 -5.85 -19.55 11.19
CA TYR A 17 -5.91 -18.11 11.46
C TYR A 17 -5.62 -17.70 12.91
N LYS A 18 -5.44 -18.65 13.81
CA LYS A 18 -5.34 -18.40 15.25
C LYS A 18 -3.91 -18.04 15.65
N ASP A 19 -3.76 -16.98 16.43
CA ASP A 19 -2.56 -16.75 17.23
C ASP A 19 -2.68 -17.56 18.54
N ASP A 20 -1.90 -18.63 18.68
CA ASP A 20 -1.99 -19.56 19.80
C ASP A 20 -1.61 -18.90 21.15
N LEU A 21 -0.83 -17.80 21.16
CA LEU A 21 -0.49 -17.08 22.40
C LEU A 21 -1.62 -16.19 22.91
N THR A 22 -2.34 -15.52 22.01
CA THR A 22 -3.45 -14.62 22.36
C THR A 22 -4.82 -15.29 22.27
N SER A 23 -4.88 -16.50 21.70
CA SER A 23 -6.11 -17.25 21.42
C SER A 23 -7.14 -16.46 20.59
N THR A 24 -6.66 -15.55 19.75
CA THR A 24 -7.51 -14.68 18.91
C THR A 24 -7.36 -15.07 17.44
N TYR A 25 -8.49 -15.08 16.72
CA TYR A 25 -8.52 -15.29 15.27
C TYR A 25 -8.39 -13.97 14.54
N LEU A 26 -7.41 -13.88 13.64
CA LEU A 26 -7.15 -12.63 12.90
C LEU A 26 -8.18 -12.38 11.78
N LEU A 27 -8.69 -13.46 11.15
CA LEU A 27 -9.58 -13.38 10.00
C LEU A 27 -10.88 -14.20 10.21
N PRO A 28 -12.02 -13.76 9.65
CA PRO A 28 -13.34 -14.32 9.97
C PRO A 28 -13.76 -15.50 9.07
N TRP A 29 -12.92 -15.92 8.13
CA TRP A 29 -13.33 -16.74 6.98
C TRP A 29 -13.89 -18.10 7.35
N VAL A 30 -13.36 -18.77 8.38
CA VAL A 30 -13.91 -20.04 8.89
C VAL A 30 -15.38 -19.88 9.32
N ARG A 31 -15.69 -18.83 10.09
CA ARG A 31 -17.05 -18.54 10.56
C ARG A 31 -17.97 -18.17 9.40
N LEU A 32 -17.50 -17.35 8.47
CA LEU A 32 -18.30 -16.88 7.35
C LEU A 32 -18.62 -18.01 6.36
N HIS A 33 -17.68 -18.90 6.04
CA HIS A 33 -17.97 -20.07 5.21
C HIS A 33 -18.85 -21.12 5.91
N CYS A 34 -18.82 -21.22 7.25
CA CYS A 34 -19.80 -22.01 8.00
C CYS A 34 -21.24 -21.52 7.79
N ALA A 35 -21.44 -20.19 7.73
CA ALA A 35 -22.74 -19.57 7.45
C ALA A 35 -23.23 -19.80 6.00
N LYS A 36 -22.37 -20.39 5.15
CA LYS A 36 -22.51 -20.47 3.71
C LYS A 36 -22.19 -21.89 3.21
N ASP A 37 -21.01 -22.07 2.62
CA ASP A 37 -20.63 -23.22 1.80
C ASP A 37 -20.50 -24.52 2.59
N TYR A 38 -19.84 -24.49 3.75
CA TYR A 38 -19.52 -25.72 4.51
C TYR A 38 -20.75 -26.46 4.98
N HIS A 39 -21.82 -25.74 5.32
CA HIS A 39 -23.10 -26.39 5.64
C HIS A 39 -23.91 -26.67 4.38
N LYS A 40 -24.07 -25.68 3.49
CA LYS A 40 -24.93 -25.73 2.30
C LYS A 40 -24.62 -26.95 1.44
N MET A 41 -23.34 -27.19 1.13
CA MET A 41 -22.95 -28.26 0.22
C MET A 41 -23.32 -29.65 0.75
N ALA A 42 -23.12 -29.88 2.04
CA ALA A 42 -23.55 -31.11 2.70
C ALA A 42 -25.09 -31.20 2.73
N ALA A 43 -25.77 -30.14 3.14
CA ALA A 43 -27.22 -30.14 3.29
C ALA A 43 -28.01 -30.27 1.98
N LEU A 44 -27.46 -29.85 0.84
CA LEU A 44 -28.08 -30.02 -0.47
C LEU A 44 -28.38 -31.49 -0.78
N LEU A 45 -27.58 -32.43 -0.26
CA LEU A 45 -27.77 -33.86 -0.48
C LEU A 45 -29.09 -34.41 0.09
N ASP A 46 -29.73 -33.72 1.04
CA ASP A 46 -31.01 -34.13 1.63
C ASP A 46 -32.12 -34.23 0.58
N GLY A 47 -32.04 -33.41 -0.48
CA GLY A 47 -32.99 -33.43 -1.60
C GLY A 47 -32.73 -34.51 -2.65
N TYR A 48 -31.57 -35.17 -2.61
CA TYR A 48 -31.06 -36.00 -3.72
C TYR A 48 -30.47 -37.33 -3.21
N PRO A 49 -31.31 -38.26 -2.75
CA PRO A 49 -30.88 -39.49 -2.07
C PRO A 49 -30.06 -40.45 -2.93
N ARG A 50 -30.10 -40.35 -4.28
CA ARG A 50 -29.26 -41.15 -5.18
C ARG A 50 -27.91 -40.48 -5.48
N VAL A 51 -27.74 -39.20 -5.12
CA VAL A 51 -26.46 -38.50 -5.27
C VAL A 51 -25.60 -38.77 -4.05
N ARG A 52 -24.49 -39.47 -4.27
CA ARG A 52 -23.44 -39.73 -3.27
C ARG A 52 -22.19 -38.92 -3.57
N GLN A 53 -21.47 -38.50 -2.53
CA GLN A 53 -20.31 -37.63 -2.68
C GLN A 53 -19.20 -37.97 -1.69
N THR A 54 -17.99 -37.52 -1.99
CA THR A 54 -16.84 -37.57 -1.08
C THR A 54 -16.52 -36.14 -0.65
N PHE A 55 -16.34 -35.92 0.66
CA PHE A 55 -15.92 -34.63 1.21
C PHE A 55 -14.58 -34.79 1.92
N ASN A 56 -13.61 -34.01 1.50
CA ASN A 56 -12.40 -33.80 2.28
C ASN A 56 -12.60 -32.63 3.25
N LEU A 57 -12.35 -32.88 4.53
CA LEU A 57 -12.39 -31.86 5.58
C LEU A 57 -11.00 -31.73 6.19
N VAL A 58 -10.36 -30.57 5.98
CA VAL A 58 -9.02 -30.33 6.52
C VAL A 58 -9.08 -30.30 8.05
N PRO A 59 -8.20 -31.02 8.77
CA PRO A 59 -8.26 -31.11 10.24
C PRO A 59 -8.11 -29.76 10.95
N ALA A 60 -7.21 -28.89 10.48
CA ALA A 60 -7.07 -27.53 11.03
C ALA A 60 -8.36 -26.72 10.85
N LEU A 61 -9.08 -26.85 9.73
CA LEU A 61 -10.40 -26.24 9.55
C LEU A 61 -11.41 -26.79 10.57
N LEU A 62 -11.50 -28.12 10.72
CA LEU A 62 -12.43 -28.76 11.68
C LEU A 62 -12.18 -28.32 13.12
N ALA A 63 -10.91 -28.19 13.51
CA ALA A 63 -10.54 -27.70 14.83
C ALA A 63 -11.04 -26.26 15.05
N GLN A 64 -10.84 -25.38 14.07
CA GLN A 64 -11.32 -23.99 14.14
C GLN A 64 -12.86 -23.93 14.22
N ILE A 65 -13.57 -24.76 13.44
CA ILE A 65 -15.05 -24.86 13.49
C ILE A 65 -15.53 -25.31 14.89
N ASP A 66 -14.90 -26.34 15.46
CA ASP A 66 -15.23 -26.86 16.80
C ASP A 66 -15.01 -25.79 17.89
N GLU A 67 -13.93 -25.00 17.82
CA GLU A 67 -13.68 -23.89 18.75
C GLU A 67 -14.75 -22.79 18.64
N TYR A 68 -15.15 -22.39 17.42
CA TYR A 68 -16.27 -21.45 17.24
C TYR A 68 -17.59 -22.02 17.76
N ALA A 69 -17.87 -23.30 17.47
CA ALA A 69 -19.11 -23.96 17.88
C ALA A 69 -19.27 -24.02 19.41
N ARG A 70 -18.15 -24.16 20.15
CA ARG A 70 -18.12 -24.13 21.62
C ARG A 70 -18.15 -22.72 22.22
N GLY A 71 -17.98 -21.68 21.39
CA GLY A 71 -17.85 -20.31 21.85
C GLY A 71 -16.53 -20.04 22.57
N GLU A 72 -15.50 -20.86 22.34
CA GLU A 72 -14.15 -20.71 22.89
C GLU A 72 -13.27 -19.79 22.02
N ALA A 73 -13.72 -19.48 20.81
CA ALA A 73 -13.03 -18.65 19.83
C ALA A 73 -13.86 -17.43 19.39
N HIS A 74 -13.17 -16.30 19.22
CA HIS A 74 -13.71 -15.10 18.60
C HIS A 74 -12.71 -14.52 17.60
N ASP A 75 -13.21 -14.05 16.46
CA ASP A 75 -12.44 -13.22 15.53
C ASP A 75 -12.63 -11.73 15.80
N LEU A 76 -11.63 -10.94 15.37
CA LEU A 76 -11.65 -9.48 15.50
C LEU A 76 -12.91 -8.86 14.87
N PHE A 77 -13.36 -9.39 13.73
CA PHE A 77 -14.51 -8.85 13.00
C PHE A 77 -15.82 -9.12 13.74
N LEU A 78 -16.02 -10.32 14.27
CA LEU A 78 -17.17 -10.69 15.09
C LEU A 78 -17.25 -9.83 16.34
N ASN A 79 -16.13 -9.63 17.02
CA ASN A 79 -16.05 -8.77 18.21
C ASN A 79 -16.47 -7.33 17.90
N LEU A 80 -15.98 -6.77 16.79
CA LEU A 80 -16.34 -5.42 16.37
C LEU A 80 -17.79 -5.33 15.87
N CYS A 81 -18.31 -6.32 15.15
CA CYS A 81 -19.68 -6.31 14.64
C CYS A 81 -20.74 -6.55 15.72
N ARG A 82 -20.40 -7.25 16.82
CA ARG A 82 -21.28 -7.43 17.98
C ARG A 82 -21.39 -6.19 18.87
N ARG A 83 -20.35 -5.35 18.92
CA ARG A 83 -20.36 -4.14 19.75
C ARG A 83 -21.39 -3.12 19.24
N PRO A 84 -22.04 -2.38 20.15
CA PRO A 84 -22.94 -1.29 19.74
C PRO A 84 -22.23 -0.28 18.88
N ALA A 85 -22.85 0.14 17.75
CA ALA A 85 -22.17 0.99 16.77
C ALA A 85 -21.75 2.35 17.37
N GLY A 86 -22.52 2.85 18.33
CA GLY A 86 -22.23 4.10 19.04
C GLY A 86 -21.09 4.02 20.06
N GLU A 87 -20.66 2.80 20.44
CA GLU A 87 -19.57 2.56 21.39
C GLU A 87 -18.22 2.26 20.71
N LEU A 88 -18.21 2.18 19.38
CA LEU A 88 -16.97 2.01 18.62
C LEU A 88 -16.15 3.30 18.65
N THR A 89 -14.84 3.16 18.78
CA THR A 89 -13.91 4.28 18.62
C THR A 89 -13.81 4.68 17.14
N ALA A 90 -13.22 5.85 16.85
CA ALA A 90 -13.02 6.28 15.46
C ALA A 90 -12.13 5.29 14.66
N GLU A 91 -11.11 4.73 15.31
CA GLU A 91 -10.22 3.72 14.71
C GLU A 91 -10.97 2.41 14.41
N GLU A 92 -11.77 1.92 15.35
CA GLU A 92 -12.59 0.71 15.16
C GLU A 92 -13.65 0.88 14.06
N ARG A 93 -14.26 2.07 13.96
CA ARG A 93 -15.15 2.42 12.84
C ARG A 93 -14.40 2.42 11.51
N GLY A 94 -13.22 3.04 11.47
CA GLY A 94 -12.36 3.06 10.29
C GLY A 94 -11.93 1.65 9.87
N PHE A 95 -11.63 0.78 10.84
CA PHE A 95 -11.36 -0.63 10.58
C PHE A 95 -12.55 -1.33 9.93
N LEU A 96 -13.75 -1.21 10.51
CA LEU A 96 -14.96 -1.81 9.93
C LEU A 96 -15.22 -1.28 8.52
N ILE A 97 -15.16 0.03 8.29
CA ILE A 97 -15.43 0.63 6.98
C ILE A 97 -14.37 0.27 5.95
N ARG A 98 -13.12 0.04 6.37
CA ARG A 98 -12.07 -0.43 5.46
C ARG A 98 -12.28 -1.89 5.06
N TRP A 99 -12.64 -2.75 6.01
CA TRP A 99 -12.55 -4.20 5.85
C TRP A 99 -13.88 -4.91 5.60
N VAL A 100 -14.99 -4.35 6.10
CA VAL A 100 -16.33 -4.94 5.93
C VAL A 100 -17.14 -4.24 4.83
N ARG A 101 -16.65 -3.09 4.34
CA ARG A 101 -17.15 -2.46 3.11
C ARG A 101 -16.58 -3.19 1.91
N GLU A 102 -17.29 -4.21 1.47
CA GLU A 102 -16.90 -4.99 0.30
C GLU A 102 -17.10 -4.22 -1.00
N SER A 103 -16.48 -4.70 -2.07
CA SER A 103 -16.60 -4.10 -3.40
C SER A 103 -18.08 -4.01 -3.85
N PRO A 104 -18.53 -2.85 -4.37
CA PRO A 104 -19.87 -2.71 -4.98
C PRO A 104 -20.13 -3.67 -6.15
N GLN A 105 -19.06 -4.19 -6.77
CA GLN A 105 -19.13 -5.14 -7.87
C GLN A 105 -19.37 -6.59 -7.39
N ALA A 106 -19.21 -6.88 -6.09
CA ALA A 106 -19.44 -8.23 -5.56
C ALA A 106 -20.92 -8.61 -5.66
N LEU A 107 -21.21 -9.80 -6.21
CA LEU A 107 -22.58 -10.27 -6.42
C LEU A 107 -23.42 -10.28 -5.14
N ARG A 108 -22.82 -10.61 -4.00
CA ARG A 108 -23.48 -10.60 -2.67
C ARG A 108 -23.86 -9.19 -2.21
N VAL A 109 -23.04 -8.18 -2.50
CA VAL A 109 -23.34 -6.77 -2.18
C VAL A 109 -24.52 -6.28 -3.02
N GLN A 110 -24.58 -6.66 -4.30
CA GLN A 110 -25.64 -6.27 -5.23
C GLN A 110 -27.03 -6.85 -4.88
N GLN A 111 -27.11 -7.82 -3.97
CA GLN A 111 -28.39 -8.41 -3.55
C GLN A 111 -29.20 -7.53 -2.60
N SER A 112 -28.58 -6.51 -1.99
CA SER A 112 -29.27 -5.54 -1.13
C SER A 112 -29.05 -4.12 -1.65
N PRO A 113 -30.14 -3.34 -1.85
CA PRO A 113 -30.02 -1.91 -2.15
C PRO A 113 -29.26 -1.16 -1.06
N ARG A 114 -29.53 -1.43 0.22
CA ARG A 114 -28.84 -0.74 1.32
C ARG A 114 -27.39 -1.15 1.44
N TYR A 115 -27.04 -2.43 1.26
CA TYR A 115 -25.64 -2.81 1.33
C TYR A 115 -24.84 -2.21 0.16
N LEU A 116 -25.40 -2.20 -1.05
CA LEU A 116 -24.80 -1.54 -2.21
C LEU A 116 -24.65 -0.03 -2.01
N GLU A 117 -25.65 0.63 -1.42
CA GLU A 117 -25.61 2.04 -1.04
C GLU A 117 -24.44 2.32 -0.08
N LEU A 118 -24.27 1.50 0.96
CA LEU A 118 -23.18 1.62 1.94
C LEU A 118 -21.82 1.25 1.34
N ALA A 119 -21.75 0.28 0.44
CA ALA A 119 -20.52 -0.17 -0.23
C ALA A 119 -20.00 0.86 -1.24
N SER A 120 -20.92 1.57 -1.91
CA SER A 120 -20.61 2.60 -2.91
C SER A 120 -20.33 3.97 -2.30
N LYS A 121 -20.51 4.10 -0.98
CA LYS A 121 -20.20 5.32 -0.23
C LYS A 121 -18.68 5.47 -0.06
N ASP A 122 -18.24 6.71 0.15
CA ASP A 122 -16.85 7.03 0.42
C ASP A 122 -16.28 6.21 1.60
N ALA A 123 -14.98 5.88 1.54
CA ALA A 123 -14.33 5.01 2.52
C ALA A 123 -14.02 5.66 3.87
N ALA A 124 -14.22 6.98 4.01
CA ALA A 124 -13.87 7.71 5.21
C ALA A 124 -14.81 7.39 6.38
N ALA A 125 -14.25 7.24 7.57
CA ALA A 125 -14.99 6.77 8.74
C ALA A 125 -16.09 7.75 9.22
N ASP A 126 -15.90 9.03 8.94
CA ASP A 126 -16.80 10.14 9.21
C ASP A 126 -17.93 10.29 8.18
N ALA A 127 -17.83 9.63 7.03
CA ALA A 127 -18.92 9.55 6.05
C ALA A 127 -20.09 8.66 6.52
N TYR A 128 -19.93 7.88 7.59
CA TYR A 128 -20.95 6.97 8.10
C TYR A 128 -21.54 7.44 9.43
N THR A 129 -22.86 7.56 9.47
CA THR A 129 -23.61 7.72 10.72
C THR A 129 -23.54 6.45 11.57
N ILE A 130 -23.80 6.56 12.88
CA ILE A 130 -23.89 5.39 13.78
C ILE A 130 -24.91 4.37 13.26
N GLU A 131 -26.02 4.84 12.68
CA GLU A 131 -27.04 3.98 12.08
C GLU A 131 -26.53 3.26 10.83
N GLU A 132 -25.77 3.93 9.97
CA GLU A 132 -25.15 3.33 8.78
C GLU A 132 -24.07 2.31 9.13
N ILE A 133 -23.27 2.57 10.17
CA ILE A 133 -22.28 1.59 10.66
C ILE A 133 -22.98 0.36 11.22
N ARG A 134 -24.09 0.55 11.95
CA ARG A 134 -24.90 -0.56 12.43
C ARG A 134 -25.50 -1.36 11.28
N ASP A 135 -26.00 -0.68 10.25
CA ASP A 135 -26.50 -1.35 9.06
C ASP A 135 -25.38 -2.11 8.34
N LEU A 136 -24.17 -1.55 8.27
CA LEU A 136 -22.99 -2.21 7.69
C LEU A 136 -22.57 -3.45 8.48
N GLN A 137 -22.56 -3.39 9.83
CA GLN A 137 -22.25 -4.53 10.71
C GLN A 137 -23.22 -5.70 10.51
N VAL A 138 -24.51 -5.41 10.27
CA VAL A 138 -25.54 -6.42 9.99
C VAL A 138 -25.38 -6.95 8.56
N TRP A 139 -25.32 -6.07 7.56
CA TRP A 139 -25.30 -6.48 6.16
C TRP A 139 -24.06 -7.28 5.76
N THR A 140 -22.88 -6.92 6.26
CA THR A 140 -21.67 -7.71 5.97
C THR A 140 -21.85 -9.16 6.44
N ASN A 141 -22.42 -9.39 7.63
CA ASN A 141 -22.63 -10.73 8.14
C ASN A 141 -23.82 -11.45 7.49
N LEU A 142 -24.88 -10.71 7.15
CA LEU A 142 -26.08 -11.26 6.51
C LEU A 142 -25.82 -11.65 5.05
N ALA A 143 -25.03 -10.87 4.31
CA ALA A 143 -24.67 -11.13 2.90
C ALA A 143 -23.74 -12.35 2.74
N TRP A 144 -23.07 -12.75 3.82
CA TRP A 144 -22.28 -13.98 3.89
C TRP A 144 -23.10 -15.22 4.31
N CYS A 145 -24.40 -15.10 4.57
CA CYS A 145 -25.27 -16.25 4.77
C CYS A 145 -25.71 -16.84 3.42
N ASP A 146 -25.79 -18.17 3.33
CA ASP A 146 -26.37 -18.85 2.16
C ASP A 146 -27.76 -18.24 1.80
N PRO A 147 -27.99 -17.83 0.54
CA PRO A 147 -29.24 -17.18 0.15
C PRO A 147 -30.50 -18.02 0.44
N ALA A 148 -30.44 -19.34 0.27
CA ALA A 148 -31.58 -20.22 0.52
C ALA A 148 -31.89 -20.36 2.02
N TRP A 149 -30.86 -20.40 2.86
CA TRP A 149 -31.00 -20.33 4.30
C TRP A 149 -31.55 -18.97 4.75
N MET A 150 -31.02 -17.87 4.23
CA MET A 150 -31.50 -16.53 4.54
C MET A 150 -32.99 -16.37 4.18
N ASP A 151 -33.45 -16.97 3.08
CA ASP A 151 -34.86 -16.94 2.68
C ASP A 151 -35.77 -17.81 3.59
N SER A 152 -35.24 -18.92 4.14
CA SER A 152 -36.02 -19.92 4.89
C SER A 152 -36.01 -19.76 6.41
N ASP A 153 -34.96 -19.18 6.99
CA ASP A 153 -34.90 -18.87 8.43
C ASP A 153 -35.71 -17.59 8.72
N PRO A 154 -36.78 -17.64 9.54
CA PRO A 154 -37.62 -16.48 9.81
C PRO A 154 -36.84 -15.27 10.33
N ARG A 155 -35.79 -15.49 11.15
CA ARG A 155 -34.98 -14.40 11.72
C ARG A 155 -34.22 -13.67 10.62
N LEU A 156 -33.54 -14.42 9.75
CA LEU A 156 -32.73 -13.85 8.67
C LEU A 156 -33.59 -13.24 7.56
N SER A 157 -34.72 -13.87 7.23
CA SER A 157 -35.67 -13.39 6.23
C SER A 157 -36.30 -12.06 6.65
N GLU A 158 -36.65 -11.91 7.94
CA GLU A 158 -37.11 -10.64 8.49
C GLU A 158 -36.04 -9.54 8.43
N LEU A 159 -34.78 -9.85 8.73
CA LEU A 159 -33.67 -8.89 8.62
C LEU A 159 -33.41 -8.48 7.16
N LYS A 160 -33.42 -9.44 6.23
CA LYS A 160 -33.31 -9.19 4.79
C LYS A 160 -34.43 -8.28 4.29
N ALA A 161 -35.67 -8.54 4.73
CA ALA A 161 -36.83 -7.72 4.36
C ALA A 161 -36.78 -6.31 4.98
N LYS A 162 -36.19 -6.19 6.17
CA LYS A 162 -36.02 -4.90 6.86
C LYS A 162 -35.04 -3.97 6.11
N ASP A 163 -33.96 -4.54 5.56
CA ASP A 163 -32.94 -3.90 4.70
C ASP A 163 -32.15 -2.72 5.29
N ARG A 164 -32.70 -1.94 6.21
CA ARG A 164 -32.07 -0.73 6.77
C ARG A 164 -32.61 -0.42 8.16
N LEU A 165 -31.93 0.50 8.86
CA LEU A 165 -32.32 0.94 10.20
C LEU A 165 -32.40 -0.23 11.18
N PHE A 166 -31.40 -1.12 11.12
CA PHE A 166 -31.32 -2.24 12.04
C PHE A 166 -31.23 -1.75 13.48
N SER A 167 -31.69 -2.54 14.44
CA SER A 167 -31.56 -2.27 15.86
C SER A 167 -30.34 -3.01 16.42
N GLU A 168 -29.86 -2.66 17.62
CA GLU A 168 -28.80 -3.45 18.27
C GLU A 168 -29.30 -4.88 18.60
N ALA A 169 -30.58 -5.04 18.92
CA ALA A 169 -31.20 -6.35 19.15
C ALA A 169 -31.31 -7.21 17.87
N ASP A 170 -31.30 -6.57 16.69
CA ASP A 170 -31.30 -7.30 15.41
C ASP A 170 -30.00 -8.08 15.21
N LYS A 171 -28.88 -7.57 15.73
CA LYS A 171 -27.58 -8.26 15.71
C LYS A 171 -27.62 -9.57 16.48
N ASP A 172 -28.31 -9.60 17.63
CA ASP A 172 -28.41 -10.79 18.46
C ASP A 172 -29.09 -11.94 17.71
N ALA A 173 -30.17 -11.64 16.96
CA ALA A 173 -30.87 -12.63 16.14
C ALA A 173 -29.97 -13.18 15.03
N LEU A 174 -29.22 -12.32 14.33
CA LEU A 174 -28.28 -12.71 13.28
C LEU A 174 -27.15 -13.59 13.82
N PHE A 175 -26.48 -13.17 14.89
CA PHE A 175 -25.34 -13.90 15.43
C PHE A 175 -25.73 -15.18 16.16
N ALA A 176 -26.94 -15.25 16.73
CA ALA A 176 -27.50 -16.50 17.24
C ALA A 176 -27.73 -17.50 16.09
N ALA A 177 -28.34 -17.06 14.99
CA ALA A 177 -28.55 -17.91 13.81
C ALA A 177 -27.22 -18.40 13.21
N GLN A 178 -26.21 -17.53 13.10
CA GLN A 178 -24.87 -17.92 12.65
C GLN A 178 -24.19 -18.92 13.60
N LEU A 179 -24.30 -18.74 14.92
CA LEU A 179 -23.72 -19.69 15.87
C LEU A 179 -24.39 -21.06 15.78
N GLU A 180 -25.72 -21.11 15.71
CA GLU A 180 -26.47 -22.35 15.50
C GLU A 180 -26.05 -23.05 14.19
N ARG A 181 -25.82 -22.27 13.13
CA ARG A 181 -25.35 -22.79 11.84
C ARG A 181 -23.93 -23.37 11.93
N VAL A 182 -23.00 -22.67 12.60
CA VAL A 182 -21.64 -23.19 12.85
C VAL A 182 -21.71 -24.50 13.63
N GLN A 183 -22.55 -24.56 14.67
CA GLN A 183 -22.74 -25.75 15.49
C GLN A 183 -23.32 -26.94 14.71
N SER A 184 -24.02 -26.71 13.59
CA SER A 184 -24.61 -27.77 12.78
C SER A 184 -23.71 -28.33 11.68
N VAL A 185 -22.58 -27.67 11.36
CA VAL A 185 -21.67 -28.11 10.26
C VAL A 185 -21.14 -29.52 10.50
N ILE A 186 -20.39 -29.74 11.58
CA ILE A 186 -19.78 -31.06 11.89
C ILE A 186 -20.86 -32.15 12.05
N PRO A 187 -21.96 -31.94 12.80
CA PRO A 187 -23.07 -32.90 12.85
C PRO A 187 -23.64 -33.27 11.48
N LYS A 188 -23.78 -32.31 10.54
CA LYS A 188 -24.34 -32.60 9.22
C LYS A 188 -23.45 -33.53 8.40
N TYR A 189 -22.13 -33.34 8.43
CA TYR A 189 -21.21 -34.28 7.78
C TYR A 189 -21.26 -35.67 8.42
N ARG A 190 -21.38 -35.76 9.75
CA ARG A 190 -21.52 -37.04 10.46
C ARG A 190 -22.80 -37.77 10.04
N GLU A 191 -23.91 -37.06 9.96
CA GLU A 191 -25.20 -37.60 9.52
C GLU A 191 -25.09 -38.26 8.13
N LEU A 192 -24.48 -37.57 7.17
CA LEU A 192 -24.31 -38.09 5.80
C LEU A 192 -23.33 -39.28 5.73
N ALA A 193 -22.31 -39.28 6.58
CA ALA A 193 -21.38 -40.40 6.70
C ALA A 193 -22.02 -41.63 7.35
N GLU A 194 -22.94 -41.41 8.29
CA GLU A 194 -23.70 -42.46 8.97
C GLU A 194 -24.75 -43.08 8.06
N SER A 195 -25.41 -42.28 7.20
CA SER A 195 -26.34 -42.77 6.19
C SER A 195 -25.67 -43.49 5.01
N GLY A 196 -24.36 -43.31 4.84
CA GLY A 196 -23.59 -43.82 3.70
C GLY A 196 -23.81 -43.01 2.41
N GLN A 197 -24.44 -41.83 2.51
CA GLN A 197 -24.61 -40.92 1.37
C GLN A 197 -23.33 -40.13 1.08
N ALA A 198 -22.49 -39.90 2.10
CA ALA A 198 -21.19 -39.27 1.93
C ALA A 198 -20.04 -40.13 2.49
N GLU A 199 -18.92 -40.12 1.77
CA GLU A 199 -17.61 -40.53 2.32
C GLU A 199 -16.91 -39.28 2.86
N LEU A 200 -16.31 -39.36 4.05
CA LEU A 200 -15.50 -38.28 4.61
C LEU A 200 -14.03 -38.71 4.61
N ILE A 201 -13.18 -37.90 3.97
CA ILE A 201 -11.73 -38.10 3.88
C ILE A 201 -10.98 -36.92 4.50
N THR A 202 -9.66 -37.06 4.68
CA THR A 202 -8.85 -36.06 5.36
C THR A 202 -7.61 -35.62 4.59
N SER A 203 -6.99 -34.54 5.08
CA SER A 203 -5.69 -34.04 4.66
C SER A 203 -4.72 -34.05 5.84
N PRO A 204 -3.42 -33.86 5.62
CA PRO A 204 -2.48 -33.58 6.70
C PRO A 204 -2.92 -32.32 7.48
N TYR A 205 -2.62 -32.27 8.78
CA TYR A 205 -3.31 -31.41 9.73
C TYR A 205 -3.35 -29.92 9.36
N TYR A 206 -2.19 -29.28 9.19
CA TYR A 206 -2.03 -27.86 8.82
C TYR A 206 -1.90 -27.64 7.31
N HIS A 207 -2.35 -28.62 6.52
CA HIS A 207 -2.34 -28.55 5.06
C HIS A 207 -0.95 -28.31 4.38
N PRO A 208 0.17 -28.93 4.80
CA PRO A 208 1.47 -28.77 4.14
C PRO A 208 1.59 -29.49 2.78
N ILE A 209 2.45 -28.97 1.89
CA ILE A 209 2.91 -29.67 0.68
C ILE A 209 3.85 -30.82 1.07
N LEU A 210 3.29 -31.99 1.42
CA LEU A 210 4.04 -33.14 1.94
C LEU A 210 5.30 -33.53 1.16
N PRO A 211 5.34 -33.50 -0.19
CA PRO A 211 6.58 -33.77 -0.92
C PRO A 211 7.73 -32.84 -0.54
N LEU A 212 7.45 -31.54 -0.35
CA LEU A 212 8.44 -30.54 0.02
C LEU A 212 8.88 -30.70 1.48
N ILE A 213 7.96 -31.06 2.38
CA ILE A 213 8.29 -31.37 3.79
C ILE A 213 9.21 -32.60 3.88
N CYS A 214 8.91 -33.66 3.13
CA CYS A 214 9.78 -34.84 3.09
C CYS A 214 11.18 -34.48 2.60
N HIS A 215 11.27 -33.76 1.47
CA HIS A 215 12.54 -33.29 0.91
C HIS A 215 12.33 -32.22 -0.19
N LEU A 216 12.94 -31.03 -0.06
CA LEU A 216 12.80 -29.95 -1.05
C LEU A 216 13.25 -30.30 -2.48
N ASP A 217 14.28 -31.14 -2.66
CA ASP A 217 14.69 -31.64 -3.98
C ASP A 217 13.54 -32.32 -4.78
N SER A 218 12.42 -32.71 -4.15
CA SER A 218 11.25 -33.20 -4.88
C SER A 218 10.72 -32.18 -5.91
N ALA A 219 10.97 -30.88 -5.71
CA ALA A 219 10.67 -29.82 -6.68
C ALA A 219 11.49 -29.93 -7.98
N ARG A 220 12.73 -30.43 -7.92
CA ARG A 220 13.57 -30.63 -9.11
C ARG A 220 13.10 -31.80 -9.96
N THR A 221 12.39 -32.77 -9.38
CA THR A 221 11.76 -33.85 -10.14
C THR A 221 10.68 -33.29 -11.08
N ALA A 222 9.93 -32.27 -10.63
CA ALA A 222 8.91 -31.62 -11.45
C ALA A 222 9.49 -30.56 -12.41
N SER A 223 10.45 -29.78 -11.90
CA SER A 223 11.03 -28.62 -12.57
C SER A 223 12.55 -28.65 -12.40
N PRO A 224 13.31 -29.32 -13.30
CA PRO A 224 14.75 -29.54 -13.13
C PRO A 224 15.62 -28.29 -12.94
N GLY A 225 15.15 -27.13 -13.40
CA GLY A 225 15.83 -25.84 -13.28
C GLY A 225 15.41 -24.97 -12.09
N ILE A 226 14.54 -25.46 -11.20
CA ILE A 226 14.03 -24.66 -10.08
C ILE A 226 15.13 -24.33 -9.08
N GLN A 227 15.17 -23.07 -8.65
CA GLN A 227 16.05 -22.66 -7.57
C GLN A 227 15.49 -23.18 -6.24
N LEU A 228 16.38 -23.73 -5.41
CA LEU A 228 16.02 -24.20 -4.08
C LEU A 228 16.63 -23.26 -3.04
N PRO A 229 16.04 -23.20 -1.83
CA PRO A 229 16.60 -22.47 -0.71
C PRO A 229 18.02 -22.89 -0.35
N ASP A 230 18.77 -21.97 0.25
CA ASP A 230 20.17 -22.21 0.63
C ASP A 230 20.26 -23.25 1.76
N ARG A 231 19.31 -23.23 2.70
CA ARG A 231 19.22 -24.24 3.76
C ARG A 231 18.48 -25.48 3.27
N ARG A 232 19.02 -26.64 3.66
CA ARG A 232 18.32 -27.92 3.46
C ARG A 232 17.11 -27.98 4.38
N PHE A 233 16.00 -28.46 3.84
CA PHE A 233 14.81 -28.84 4.59
C PHE A 233 14.37 -30.23 4.13
N SER A 234 14.37 -31.21 5.03
CA SER A 234 14.01 -32.60 4.74
C SER A 234 13.62 -33.32 6.03
N HIS A 235 12.32 -33.35 6.30
CA HIS A 235 11.75 -33.82 7.55
C HIS A 235 10.54 -34.72 7.29
N LYS A 236 10.80 -35.97 6.88
CA LYS A 236 9.74 -36.97 6.65
C LYS A 236 8.94 -37.24 7.93
N GLU A 237 9.56 -37.08 9.09
CA GLU A 237 8.93 -37.18 10.41
C GLU A 237 7.81 -36.15 10.63
N ASP A 238 7.98 -34.90 10.17
CA ASP A 238 6.96 -33.86 10.29
C ASP A 238 5.76 -34.19 9.38
N ALA A 239 6.04 -34.69 8.17
CA ALA A 239 5.02 -35.17 7.24
C ALA A 239 4.20 -36.35 7.83
N ASP A 240 4.85 -37.33 8.47
CA ASP A 240 4.18 -38.43 9.18
C ASP A 240 3.35 -37.91 10.35
N GLN A 241 3.88 -36.97 11.13
CA GLN A 241 3.19 -36.36 12.26
C GLN A 241 1.95 -35.57 11.82
N GLN A 242 2.03 -34.78 10.75
CA GLN A 242 0.90 -34.04 10.18
C GLN A 242 -0.24 -34.98 9.73
N ILE A 243 0.09 -36.12 9.12
CA ILE A 243 -0.89 -37.15 8.76
C ILE A 243 -1.50 -37.77 10.02
N ALA A 244 -0.68 -38.17 11.00
CA ALA A 244 -1.14 -38.79 12.23
C ALA A 244 -2.08 -37.87 13.05
N LEU A 245 -1.72 -36.59 13.17
CA LEU A 245 -2.55 -35.56 13.82
C LEU A 245 -3.87 -35.37 13.08
N GLY A 246 -3.84 -35.38 11.75
CA GLY A 246 -5.04 -35.28 10.92
C GLY A 246 -6.01 -36.42 11.18
N LEU A 247 -5.51 -37.67 11.13
CA LEU A 247 -6.30 -38.88 11.39
C LEU A 247 -6.90 -38.88 12.80
N ALA A 248 -6.11 -38.53 13.82
CA ALA A 248 -6.55 -38.49 15.20
C ALA A 248 -7.66 -37.43 15.42
N THR A 249 -7.53 -36.27 14.79
CA THR A 249 -8.50 -35.18 14.91
C THR A 249 -9.80 -35.49 14.19
N PHE A 250 -9.70 -36.10 13.02
CA PHE A 250 -10.84 -36.57 12.26
C PHE A 250 -11.64 -37.61 13.06
N GLU A 251 -10.96 -38.60 13.64
CA GLU A 251 -11.58 -39.62 14.49
C GLU A 251 -12.24 -39.02 15.74
N ARG A 252 -11.59 -38.04 16.38
CA ARG A 252 -12.12 -37.33 17.55
C ARG A 252 -13.40 -36.54 17.24
N LEU A 253 -13.43 -35.78 16.15
CA LEU A 253 -14.53 -34.86 15.83
C LEU A 253 -15.68 -35.53 15.08
N LEU A 254 -15.36 -36.40 14.12
CA LEU A 254 -16.34 -37.04 13.25
C LEU A 254 -16.69 -38.47 13.69
N GLY A 255 -15.95 -39.04 14.64
CA GLY A 255 -16.23 -40.37 15.22
C GLY A 255 -15.85 -41.55 14.32
N ARG A 256 -15.12 -41.31 13.23
CA ARG A 256 -14.65 -42.34 12.29
C ARG A 256 -13.24 -42.02 11.82
N ARG A 257 -12.45 -43.06 11.58
CA ARG A 257 -11.15 -42.92 10.92
C ARG A 257 -11.38 -42.88 9.39
N PRO A 258 -10.82 -41.90 8.66
CA PRO A 258 -11.01 -41.80 7.22
C PRO A 258 -10.20 -42.90 6.50
N THR A 259 -10.68 -43.32 5.32
CA THR A 259 -10.02 -44.33 4.46
C THR A 259 -9.24 -43.70 3.31
N GLY A 260 -9.65 -42.52 2.84
CA GLY A 260 -8.98 -41.76 1.80
C GLY A 260 -8.20 -40.54 2.32
N MET A 261 -7.26 -40.07 1.51
CA MET A 261 -6.54 -38.81 1.73
C MET A 261 -6.65 -37.88 0.53
N TRP A 262 -6.89 -36.60 0.80
CA TRP A 262 -6.54 -35.51 -0.09
C TRP A 262 -5.17 -34.95 0.35
N PRO A 263 -4.06 -35.30 -0.34
CA PRO A 263 -2.79 -34.60 -0.13
C PRO A 263 -3.02 -33.12 -0.43
N SER A 264 -2.50 -32.23 0.40
CA SER A 264 -2.67 -30.78 0.21
C SER A 264 -2.30 -30.36 -1.21
N GLU A 265 -3.18 -29.63 -1.87
CA GLU A 265 -3.00 -29.21 -3.26
C GLU A 265 -2.80 -30.39 -4.24
N MET A 266 -3.34 -31.56 -3.89
CA MET A 266 -3.11 -32.82 -4.61
C MET A 266 -1.61 -33.11 -4.84
N ALA A 267 -0.75 -32.56 -3.98
CA ALA A 267 0.69 -32.64 -4.08
C ALA A 267 1.17 -34.01 -3.65
N VAL A 268 1.74 -34.76 -4.60
CA VAL A 268 2.13 -36.15 -4.39
C VAL A 268 3.58 -36.39 -4.79
N SER A 269 4.14 -37.44 -4.22
CA SER A 269 5.42 -38.03 -4.59
C SER A 269 5.43 -39.48 -4.12
N GLU A 270 6.46 -40.25 -4.48
CA GLU A 270 6.59 -41.63 -4.02
C GLU A 270 6.73 -41.73 -2.49
N SER A 271 7.35 -40.73 -1.85
CA SER A 271 7.42 -40.62 -0.39
C SER A 271 6.05 -40.45 0.24
N VAL A 272 5.19 -39.61 -0.36
CA VAL A 272 3.81 -39.42 0.08
C VAL A 272 3.02 -40.72 -0.07
N ALA A 273 3.16 -41.43 -1.19
CA ALA A 273 2.51 -42.74 -1.37
C ALA A 273 2.91 -43.74 -0.27
N GLY A 274 4.20 -43.76 0.12
CA GLY A 274 4.70 -44.58 1.23
C GLY A 274 4.08 -44.17 2.58
N LEU A 275 4.06 -42.88 2.90
CA LEU A 275 3.46 -42.37 4.14
C LEU A 275 1.96 -42.68 4.24
N THR A 276 1.21 -42.51 3.15
CA THR A 276 -0.22 -42.85 3.09
C THR A 276 -0.45 -44.33 3.41
N ALA A 277 0.31 -45.22 2.77
CA ALA A 277 0.22 -46.66 3.02
C ALA A 277 0.64 -47.01 4.46
N GLN A 278 1.66 -46.34 5.00
CA GLN A 278 2.12 -46.53 6.37
C GLN A 278 1.04 -46.16 7.39
N ALA A 279 0.35 -45.03 7.18
CA ALA A 279 -0.72 -44.50 8.03
C ALA A 279 -2.03 -45.34 8.00
N GLY A 280 -2.10 -46.32 7.09
CA GLY A 280 -3.24 -47.24 6.94
C GLY A 280 -4.38 -46.67 6.11
N LEU A 281 -4.12 -45.63 5.31
CA LEU A 281 -5.06 -45.07 4.35
C LEU A 281 -5.07 -45.96 3.10
N GLN A 282 -6.26 -46.19 2.55
CA GLN A 282 -6.49 -47.12 1.45
C GLN A 282 -6.26 -46.47 0.09
N TRP A 283 -6.50 -45.17 -0.01
CA TRP A 283 -6.35 -44.44 -1.27
C TRP A 283 -6.00 -42.95 -1.08
N PHE A 284 -5.45 -42.33 -2.12
CA PHE A 284 -5.31 -40.88 -2.22
C PHE A 284 -5.59 -40.38 -3.64
N ILE A 285 -5.83 -39.07 -3.78
CA ILE A 285 -6.14 -38.41 -5.06
C ILE A 285 -4.99 -37.55 -5.58
N SER A 286 -4.84 -37.47 -6.90
CA SER A 286 -4.01 -36.47 -7.58
C SER A 286 -4.62 -36.02 -8.93
N ASP A 287 -3.85 -35.29 -9.74
CA ASP A 287 -4.30 -34.65 -10.99
C ASP A 287 -3.93 -35.41 -12.27
N GLU A 288 -4.76 -35.25 -13.31
CA GLU A 288 -4.56 -35.79 -14.66
C GLU A 288 -3.15 -35.54 -15.21
N ASP A 289 -2.57 -34.35 -15.01
CA ASP A 289 -1.23 -34.01 -15.51
C ASP A 289 -0.14 -34.80 -14.77
N VAL A 290 -0.34 -35.08 -13.47
CA VAL A 290 0.58 -35.91 -12.68
C VAL A 290 0.54 -37.35 -13.19
N LEU A 291 -0.65 -37.87 -13.53
CA LEU A 291 -0.79 -39.19 -14.15
C LEU A 291 -0.10 -39.25 -15.51
N ALA A 292 -0.36 -38.27 -16.39
CA ALA A 292 0.24 -38.20 -17.73
C ALA A 292 1.78 -38.28 -17.65
N ARG A 293 2.39 -37.50 -16.74
CA ARG A 293 3.85 -37.55 -16.50
C ARG A 293 4.33 -38.83 -15.85
N SER A 294 3.51 -39.45 -14.99
CA SER A 294 3.83 -40.74 -14.35
C SER A 294 3.84 -41.90 -15.33
N LEU A 295 2.97 -41.85 -16.35
CA LEU A 295 2.88 -42.82 -17.43
C LEU A 295 3.80 -42.51 -18.62
N GLU A 296 4.41 -41.33 -18.64
CA GLU A 296 5.18 -40.81 -19.78
C GLU A 296 4.37 -40.81 -21.09
N THR A 297 3.08 -40.45 -20.99
CA THR A 297 2.14 -40.41 -22.12
C THR A 297 1.30 -39.13 -22.09
N ASP A 298 0.84 -38.69 -23.25
CA ASP A 298 -0.12 -37.60 -23.36
C ASP A 298 -1.56 -38.13 -23.19
N LEU A 299 -2.36 -37.46 -22.36
CA LEU A 299 -3.79 -37.73 -22.16
C LEU A 299 -4.63 -36.74 -22.98
N GLY A 300 -4.28 -36.60 -24.26
CA GLY A 300 -4.93 -35.65 -25.18
C GLY A 300 -6.43 -35.91 -25.36
N ARG A 301 -7.14 -34.86 -25.77
CA ARG A 301 -8.58 -34.85 -26.02
C ARG A 301 -8.89 -34.44 -27.46
N ASP A 302 -10.02 -34.92 -28.00
CA ASP A 302 -10.52 -34.48 -29.31
C ASP A 302 -11.22 -33.10 -29.25
N ALA A 303 -11.67 -32.60 -30.40
CA ALA A 303 -12.35 -31.30 -30.49
C ALA A 303 -13.68 -31.20 -29.71
N ALA A 304 -14.27 -32.34 -29.34
CA ALA A 304 -15.45 -32.40 -28.48
C ALA A 304 -15.09 -32.49 -26.97
N GLY A 305 -13.79 -32.61 -26.65
CA GLY A 305 -13.27 -32.73 -25.28
C GLY A 305 -13.17 -34.17 -24.78
N ARG A 306 -13.32 -35.18 -25.66
CA ARG A 306 -13.25 -36.60 -25.29
C ARG A 306 -11.81 -37.07 -25.23
N VAL A 307 -11.44 -37.78 -24.16
CA VAL A 307 -10.08 -38.33 -23.97
C VAL A 307 -9.80 -39.41 -25.01
N PHE A 308 -8.61 -39.43 -25.62
CA PHE A 308 -8.25 -40.43 -26.63
C PHE A 308 -8.10 -41.83 -26.06
N ALA A 309 -7.51 -41.95 -24.87
CA ALA A 309 -7.31 -43.20 -24.13
C ALA A 309 -8.01 -43.14 -22.75
N PRO A 310 -9.35 -43.15 -22.72
CA PRO A 310 -10.14 -42.90 -21.51
C PRO A 310 -9.89 -43.94 -20.40
N GLU A 311 -9.49 -45.16 -20.75
CA GLU A 311 -9.14 -46.22 -19.80
C GLU A 311 -7.84 -45.94 -19.02
N LEU A 312 -7.02 -44.98 -19.46
CA LEU A 312 -5.86 -44.52 -18.71
C LEU A 312 -6.26 -43.55 -17.59
N LEU A 313 -7.23 -42.67 -17.83
CA LEU A 313 -7.64 -41.65 -16.85
C LEU A 313 -8.71 -42.17 -15.89
N TYR A 314 -9.74 -42.86 -16.40
CA TYR A 314 -10.93 -43.22 -15.62
C TYR A 314 -10.83 -44.58 -14.92
N GLN A 315 -9.63 -45.10 -14.67
CA GLN A 315 -9.41 -46.32 -13.87
C GLN A 315 -8.45 -46.06 -12.71
N PRO A 316 -8.72 -46.60 -11.51
CA PRO A 316 -7.84 -46.44 -10.37
C PRO A 316 -6.54 -47.24 -10.54
N TYR A 317 -5.45 -46.69 -10.02
CA TYR A 317 -4.14 -47.30 -10.02
C TYR A 317 -3.76 -47.85 -8.65
N ARG A 318 -2.95 -48.91 -8.62
CA ARG A 318 -2.37 -49.50 -7.43
C ARG A 318 -0.88 -49.21 -7.38
N MET A 319 -0.41 -48.73 -6.24
CA MET A 319 1.01 -48.56 -5.94
C MET A 319 1.42 -49.43 -4.76
N GLU A 320 2.62 -50.02 -4.85
CA GLU A 320 3.24 -50.76 -3.75
C GLU A 320 4.46 -49.97 -3.26
N ARG A 321 4.47 -49.58 -1.99
CA ARG A 321 5.58 -48.87 -1.35
C ARG A 321 5.78 -49.40 0.06
N GLU A 322 7.04 -49.60 0.45
CA GLU A 322 7.41 -50.10 1.79
C GLU A 322 6.67 -51.40 2.20
N GLY A 323 6.34 -52.27 1.22
CA GLY A 323 5.65 -53.54 1.45
C GLY A 323 4.14 -53.44 1.71
N LYS A 324 3.55 -52.26 1.49
CA LYS A 324 2.10 -52.02 1.58
C LYS A 324 1.55 -51.51 0.26
N GLU A 325 0.29 -51.83 -0.02
CA GLU A 325 -0.44 -51.36 -1.21
C GLU A 325 -1.34 -50.17 -0.86
N VAL A 326 -1.41 -49.20 -1.77
CA VAL A 326 -2.32 -48.04 -1.71
C VAL A 326 -2.86 -47.75 -3.10
N ALA A 327 -4.15 -47.39 -3.19
CA ALA A 327 -4.75 -46.98 -4.45
C ALA A 327 -4.55 -45.48 -4.72
N VAL A 328 -4.47 -45.11 -5.99
CA VAL A 328 -4.37 -43.73 -6.45
C VAL A 328 -5.45 -43.48 -7.49
N VAL A 329 -6.24 -42.44 -7.28
CA VAL A 329 -7.23 -41.95 -8.26
C VAL A 329 -6.80 -40.59 -8.79
N PHE A 330 -7.15 -40.30 -10.03
CA PHE A 330 -6.81 -39.03 -10.68
C PHE A 330 -8.08 -38.34 -11.13
N ARG A 331 -8.17 -37.03 -10.86
CA ARG A 331 -9.33 -36.25 -11.29
C ARG A 331 -9.32 -36.01 -12.79
N ASP A 332 -10.51 -35.86 -13.38
CA ASP A 332 -10.65 -35.24 -14.69
C ASP A 332 -10.45 -33.73 -14.53
N LYS A 333 -9.31 -33.24 -15.02
CA LYS A 333 -8.91 -31.84 -14.86
C LYS A 333 -9.90 -30.90 -15.53
N ILE A 334 -10.37 -31.25 -16.73
CA ILE A 334 -11.25 -30.39 -17.52
C ILE A 334 -12.63 -30.29 -16.87
N LEU A 335 -13.26 -31.41 -16.51
CA LEU A 335 -14.57 -31.38 -15.87
C LEU A 335 -14.55 -30.66 -14.53
N SER A 336 -13.49 -30.87 -13.74
CA SER A 336 -13.30 -30.17 -12.47
C SER A 336 -13.11 -28.66 -12.68
N ASN A 337 -12.26 -28.27 -13.63
CA ASN A 337 -11.99 -26.85 -13.93
C ASN A 337 -13.21 -26.13 -14.54
N LEU A 338 -14.06 -26.81 -15.32
CA LEU A 338 -15.28 -26.22 -15.85
C LEU A 338 -16.19 -25.72 -14.72
N ILE A 339 -16.38 -26.54 -13.67
CA ILE A 339 -17.15 -26.13 -12.48
C ILE A 339 -16.46 -24.97 -11.75
N GLY A 340 -15.14 -25.08 -11.55
CA GLY A 340 -14.38 -24.08 -10.79
C GLY A 340 -14.27 -22.71 -11.48
N PHE A 341 -14.15 -22.68 -12.81
CA PHE A 341 -13.61 -21.52 -13.52
C PHE A 341 -14.41 -21.06 -14.76
N ASP A 342 -15.31 -21.86 -15.31
CA ASP A 342 -15.97 -21.52 -16.59
C ASP A 342 -17.49 -21.44 -16.48
N TYR A 343 -18.14 -22.37 -15.78
CA TYR A 343 -19.59 -22.53 -15.78
C TYR A 343 -20.35 -21.38 -15.12
N TYR A 344 -19.70 -20.55 -14.29
CA TYR A 344 -20.32 -19.33 -13.75
C TYR A 344 -20.70 -18.32 -14.85
N ARG A 345 -20.11 -18.44 -16.05
CA ARG A 345 -20.41 -17.60 -17.24
C ARG A 345 -21.63 -18.11 -18.01
N MET A 346 -22.18 -19.26 -17.66
CA MET A 346 -23.34 -19.89 -18.29
C MET A 346 -24.58 -19.81 -17.40
N SER A 347 -25.76 -20.05 -17.97
CA SER A 347 -26.94 -20.28 -17.14
C SER A 347 -26.77 -21.59 -16.36
N ALA A 348 -27.29 -21.65 -15.13
CA ALA A 348 -27.21 -22.83 -14.27
C ALA A 348 -27.71 -24.12 -14.96
N LEU A 349 -28.80 -24.02 -15.73
CA LEU A 349 -29.36 -25.14 -16.48
C LEU A 349 -28.46 -25.57 -17.65
N ASP A 350 -27.88 -24.62 -18.38
CA ASP A 350 -27.03 -24.96 -19.52
C ASP A 350 -25.68 -25.53 -19.06
N ALA A 351 -25.11 -25.03 -17.97
CA ALA A 351 -23.93 -25.60 -17.34
C ALA A 351 -24.16 -27.05 -16.87
N ALA A 352 -25.27 -27.30 -16.16
CA ALA A 352 -25.63 -28.65 -15.73
C ALA A 352 -25.85 -29.60 -16.92
N ARG A 353 -26.54 -29.14 -17.98
CA ARG A 353 -26.73 -29.92 -19.22
C ARG A 353 -25.42 -30.19 -19.94
N ASP A 354 -24.51 -29.22 -19.99
CA ASP A 354 -23.19 -29.37 -20.60
C ASP A 354 -22.39 -30.46 -19.88
N LEU A 355 -22.35 -30.42 -18.55
CA LEU A 355 -21.67 -31.43 -17.74
C LEU A 355 -22.29 -32.81 -17.94
N MET A 356 -23.62 -32.92 -17.88
CA MET A 356 -24.34 -34.18 -18.12
C MET A 356 -24.09 -34.73 -19.54
N ARG A 357 -24.02 -33.86 -20.55
CA ARG A 357 -23.68 -34.27 -21.92
C ARG A 357 -22.26 -34.85 -21.96
N ARG A 358 -21.27 -34.17 -21.38
CA ARG A 358 -19.88 -34.65 -21.35
C ARG A 358 -19.73 -35.98 -20.60
N LEU A 359 -20.46 -36.15 -19.50
CA LEU A 359 -20.49 -37.43 -18.78
C LEU A 359 -21.08 -38.55 -19.66
N ARG A 360 -22.16 -38.27 -20.41
CA ARG A 360 -22.72 -39.25 -21.36
C ARG A 360 -21.77 -39.55 -22.51
N ASP A 361 -21.02 -38.57 -23.00
CA ASP A 361 -19.97 -38.78 -24.00
C ASP A 361 -18.88 -39.74 -23.48
N ILE A 362 -18.50 -39.63 -22.20
CA ILE A 362 -17.56 -40.56 -21.55
C ILE A 362 -18.19 -41.97 -21.40
N HIS A 363 -19.47 -42.05 -21.01
CA HIS A 363 -20.20 -43.31 -20.92
C HIS A 363 -20.24 -44.04 -22.28
N GLU A 364 -20.36 -43.32 -23.41
CA GLU A 364 -20.26 -43.92 -24.75
C GLU A 364 -18.86 -44.50 -25.04
N GLN A 365 -17.81 -43.95 -24.43
CA GLN A 365 -16.43 -44.45 -24.57
C GLN A 365 -16.11 -45.65 -23.66
N GLN A 366 -16.88 -45.87 -22.58
CA GLN A 366 -16.62 -46.87 -21.54
C GLN A 366 -16.60 -48.32 -22.03
N ARG A 367 -17.41 -48.65 -23.04
CA ARG A 367 -17.56 -50.03 -23.56
C ARG A 367 -17.84 -51.04 -22.42
N ASP A 368 -16.94 -51.99 -22.17
CA ASP A 368 -17.05 -53.04 -21.15
C ASP A 368 -16.19 -52.77 -19.89
N GLU A 369 -15.44 -51.67 -19.87
CA GLU A 369 -14.58 -51.29 -18.74
C GLU A 369 -15.38 -50.70 -17.57
N ASP A 370 -14.83 -50.78 -16.36
CA ASP A 370 -15.39 -50.14 -15.17
C ASP A 370 -14.72 -48.77 -15.01
N PHE A 371 -15.42 -47.69 -15.40
CA PHE A 371 -14.91 -46.32 -15.35
C PHE A 371 -15.37 -45.60 -14.10
N LEU A 372 -14.43 -44.89 -13.46
CA LEU A 372 -14.66 -43.92 -12.40
C LEU A 372 -14.23 -42.53 -12.90
N VAL A 373 -15.20 -41.66 -13.16
CA VAL A 373 -14.93 -40.23 -13.39
C VAL A 373 -14.82 -39.55 -12.04
N VAL A 374 -13.65 -39.00 -11.74
CA VAL A 374 -13.43 -38.25 -10.50
C VAL A 374 -13.45 -36.76 -10.82
N VAL A 375 -14.39 -36.03 -10.23
CA VAL A 375 -14.48 -34.56 -10.32
C VAL A 375 -14.08 -34.00 -8.96
N ALA A 376 -12.95 -33.29 -8.90
CA ALA A 376 -12.34 -32.91 -7.64
C ALA A 376 -11.78 -31.49 -7.68
N LEU A 377 -12.20 -30.69 -6.71
CA LEU A 377 -11.91 -29.26 -6.59
C LEU A 377 -12.33 -28.75 -5.21
N ASP A 378 -11.94 -27.52 -4.89
CA ASP A 378 -12.35 -26.83 -3.67
C ASP A 378 -13.86 -26.62 -3.61
N GLY A 379 -14.41 -26.76 -2.40
CA GLY A 379 -15.82 -26.65 -2.12
C GLY A 379 -16.26 -25.24 -1.70
N GLU A 380 -15.36 -24.28 -1.46
CA GLU A 380 -15.76 -22.94 -0.99
C GLU A 380 -15.56 -21.82 -2.02
N ASN A 381 -14.61 -21.96 -2.95
CA ASN A 381 -14.09 -20.82 -3.71
C ASN A 381 -14.93 -20.44 -4.94
N ALA A 382 -15.47 -21.41 -5.68
CA ALA A 382 -16.09 -21.15 -6.99
C ALA A 382 -17.41 -20.36 -6.88
N TRP A 383 -18.14 -20.52 -5.77
CA TRP A 383 -19.54 -20.14 -5.68
C TRP A 383 -19.79 -18.63 -5.65
N GLU A 384 -18.79 -17.83 -5.28
CA GLU A 384 -18.90 -16.37 -5.24
C GLU A 384 -19.17 -15.74 -6.61
N PHE A 385 -18.79 -16.44 -7.68
CA PHE A 385 -18.99 -16.00 -9.06
C PHE A 385 -20.32 -16.49 -9.64
N TYR A 386 -20.97 -17.45 -8.99
CA TYR A 386 -22.27 -17.95 -9.42
C TYR A 386 -23.41 -17.11 -8.84
N PRO A 387 -24.45 -16.83 -9.64
CA PRO A 387 -25.70 -16.29 -9.11
C PRO A 387 -26.23 -17.17 -7.97
N ARG A 388 -26.73 -16.52 -6.91
CA ARG A 388 -27.23 -17.19 -5.70
C ARG A 388 -26.28 -18.25 -5.16
N ASP A 389 -24.98 -17.97 -5.21
CA ASP A 389 -23.96 -18.76 -4.52
C ASP A 389 -23.91 -20.24 -4.98
N GLY A 390 -24.09 -20.45 -6.28
CA GLY A 390 -24.04 -21.77 -6.92
C GLY A 390 -25.26 -22.66 -6.65
N HIS A 391 -26.21 -22.22 -5.81
CA HIS A 391 -27.38 -23.01 -5.41
C HIS A 391 -28.19 -23.51 -6.61
N ASP A 392 -28.46 -22.63 -7.59
CA ASP A 392 -29.27 -22.99 -8.75
C ASP A 392 -28.57 -24.00 -9.66
N PHE A 393 -27.24 -23.90 -9.81
CA PHE A 393 -26.43 -24.85 -10.60
C PHE A 393 -26.37 -26.22 -9.93
N LEU A 394 -26.05 -26.29 -8.64
CA LEU A 394 -25.95 -27.55 -7.90
C LEU A 394 -27.30 -28.29 -7.88
N ASN A 395 -28.41 -27.59 -7.64
CA ASN A 395 -29.74 -28.21 -7.73
C ASN A 395 -30.07 -28.71 -9.13
N ALA A 396 -29.76 -27.92 -10.18
CA ALA A 396 -29.99 -28.36 -11.56
C ALA A 396 -29.19 -29.63 -11.88
N LEU A 397 -27.91 -29.65 -11.51
CA LEU A 397 -27.03 -30.80 -11.72
C LEU A 397 -27.48 -32.02 -10.91
N TYR A 398 -27.75 -31.86 -9.61
CA TYR A 398 -28.15 -32.96 -8.75
C TYR A 398 -29.55 -33.48 -9.09
N THR A 399 -30.45 -32.66 -9.62
CA THR A 399 -31.73 -33.14 -10.15
C THR A 399 -31.54 -34.06 -11.34
N GLU A 400 -30.66 -33.70 -12.28
CA GLU A 400 -30.37 -34.55 -13.45
C GLU A 400 -29.62 -35.83 -13.05
N LEU A 401 -28.66 -35.75 -12.13
CA LEU A 401 -27.92 -36.90 -11.61
C LEU A 401 -28.79 -37.83 -10.76
N ASP A 402 -29.63 -37.26 -9.89
CA ASP A 402 -30.59 -38.03 -9.09
C ASP A 402 -31.67 -38.64 -9.97
N ALA A 403 -31.91 -38.17 -11.19
CA ALA A 403 -32.84 -38.79 -12.15
C ALA A 403 -32.17 -39.86 -13.04
N ALA A 404 -30.87 -39.76 -13.28
CA ALA A 404 -30.13 -40.61 -14.22
C ALA A 404 -30.13 -42.10 -13.83
N GLU A 405 -30.08 -42.97 -14.84
CA GLU A 405 -29.90 -44.42 -14.69
C GLU A 405 -28.57 -44.90 -15.33
N ASP A 406 -28.07 -44.13 -16.29
CA ASP A 406 -26.83 -44.34 -17.04
C ASP A 406 -25.57 -43.85 -16.30
N ILE A 407 -25.75 -42.91 -15.35
CA ILE A 407 -24.68 -42.35 -14.51
C ILE A 407 -25.03 -42.61 -13.05
N VAL A 408 -24.09 -43.20 -12.30
CA VAL A 408 -24.26 -43.54 -10.88
C VAL A 408 -23.27 -42.72 -10.06
N CYS A 409 -23.81 -41.85 -9.19
CA CYS A 409 -22.99 -41.15 -8.21
C CYS A 409 -22.51 -42.13 -7.13
N THR A 410 -21.22 -42.14 -6.86
CA THR A 410 -20.57 -43.05 -5.91
C THR A 410 -19.51 -42.33 -5.08
N THR A 411 -19.07 -42.96 -4.00
CA THR A 411 -17.88 -42.53 -3.28
C THR A 411 -16.65 -43.24 -3.85
N VAL A 412 -15.45 -42.73 -3.62
CA VAL A 412 -14.24 -43.37 -4.16
C VAL A 412 -14.03 -44.73 -3.49
N SER A 413 -14.26 -44.83 -2.18
CA SER A 413 -14.17 -46.12 -1.46
C SER A 413 -15.21 -47.13 -1.94
N ASP A 414 -16.48 -46.74 -2.14
CA ASP A 414 -17.52 -47.64 -2.65
C ASP A 414 -17.14 -48.22 -4.03
N PHE A 415 -16.57 -47.37 -4.91
CA PHE A 415 -16.08 -47.83 -6.20
C PHE A 415 -14.91 -48.78 -6.07
N LEU A 416 -13.91 -48.47 -5.25
CA LEU A 416 -12.72 -49.32 -5.06
C LEU A 416 -13.06 -50.68 -4.41
N ASP A 417 -14.06 -50.74 -3.53
CA ASP A 417 -14.54 -51.98 -2.93
C ASP A 417 -15.22 -52.89 -3.96
N ALA A 418 -16.00 -52.31 -4.88
CA ALA A 418 -16.66 -53.04 -5.97
C ALA A 418 -15.69 -53.39 -7.11
N TYR A 419 -14.75 -52.48 -7.41
CA TYR A 419 -13.82 -52.53 -8.54
C TYR A 419 -12.40 -52.19 -8.08
N PRO A 420 -11.70 -53.13 -7.42
CA PRO A 420 -10.35 -52.88 -6.89
C PRO A 420 -9.36 -52.46 -7.97
N ALA A 421 -8.41 -51.58 -7.61
CA ALA A 421 -7.37 -51.09 -8.52
C ALA A 421 -6.50 -52.23 -9.07
N ARG A 422 -6.62 -52.50 -10.38
CA ARG A 422 -5.88 -53.59 -11.05
C ARG A 422 -4.62 -53.12 -11.76
N ARG A 423 -4.58 -51.86 -12.19
CA ARG A 423 -3.44 -51.29 -12.93
C ARG A 423 -2.34 -50.90 -11.96
N GLN A 424 -1.13 -51.43 -12.16
CA GLN A 424 0.02 -51.04 -11.34
C GLN A 424 0.64 -49.76 -11.88
N LEU A 425 0.82 -48.76 -11.01
CA LEU A 425 1.59 -47.55 -11.32
C LEU A 425 3.03 -47.73 -10.78
N GLN A 426 3.99 -47.85 -11.70
CA GLN A 426 5.39 -48.18 -11.33
C GLN A 426 6.11 -46.99 -10.70
N ARG A 427 5.90 -45.81 -11.26
CA ARG A 427 6.51 -44.54 -10.87
C ARG A 427 5.40 -43.51 -10.68
N LEU A 428 5.50 -42.68 -9.65
CA LEU A 428 4.64 -41.51 -9.46
C LEU A 428 5.47 -40.25 -9.65
N HIS A 429 5.06 -39.42 -10.61
CA HIS A 429 5.65 -38.10 -10.83
C HIS A 429 5.40 -37.21 -9.61
N SER A 430 6.39 -36.41 -9.21
CA SER A 430 6.22 -35.46 -8.11
C SER A 430 5.58 -34.17 -8.65
N GLY A 431 4.41 -33.78 -8.15
CA GLY A 431 3.71 -32.59 -8.60
C GLY A 431 2.38 -32.38 -7.88
N SER A 432 1.79 -31.20 -8.07
CA SER A 432 0.45 -30.81 -7.58
C SER A 432 -0.58 -30.79 -8.72
N TRP A 433 -1.81 -30.39 -8.43
CA TRP A 433 -2.81 -30.12 -9.47
C TRP A 433 -2.45 -28.95 -10.40
N ILE A 434 -1.47 -28.13 -10.03
CA ILE A 434 -1.00 -26.98 -10.81
C ILE A 434 0.20 -27.42 -11.64
N ASN A 435 -0.04 -27.62 -12.95
CA ASN A 435 0.99 -27.92 -13.96
C ASN A 435 1.84 -29.17 -13.65
N ALA A 436 1.36 -30.08 -12.78
CA ALA A 436 2.12 -31.19 -12.23
C ALA A 436 3.49 -30.76 -11.67
N SER A 437 3.52 -29.62 -10.97
CA SER A 437 4.75 -29.04 -10.40
C SER A 437 4.57 -28.44 -9.01
N PHE A 438 5.64 -27.92 -8.42
CA PHE A 438 5.62 -27.25 -7.11
C PHE A 438 6.03 -25.77 -7.20
N ASP A 439 6.14 -25.21 -8.40
CA ASP A 439 6.63 -23.83 -8.62
C ASP A 439 5.75 -22.75 -7.98
N THR A 440 4.52 -23.10 -7.60
CA THR A 440 3.62 -22.26 -6.80
C THR A 440 4.09 -22.07 -5.35
N TRP A 441 4.83 -23.01 -4.75
CA TRP A 441 5.22 -22.98 -3.31
C TRP A 441 6.73 -22.92 -3.06
N ILE A 442 7.54 -23.04 -4.11
CA ILE A 442 9.00 -22.95 -4.03
C ILE A 442 9.58 -22.44 -5.34
N GLY A 443 10.68 -21.68 -5.25
CA GLY A 443 11.44 -21.19 -6.40
C GLY A 443 11.45 -19.67 -6.54
N ASP A 444 10.48 -18.96 -5.97
CA ASP A 444 10.52 -17.49 -5.91
C ASP A 444 11.47 -17.02 -4.78
N PRO A 445 12.09 -15.82 -4.90
CA PRO A 445 13.02 -15.31 -3.87
C PRO A 445 12.40 -15.19 -2.47
N GLU A 446 11.16 -14.72 -2.39
CA GLU A 446 10.46 -14.54 -1.11
C GLU A 446 10.11 -15.90 -0.48
N GLN A 447 9.75 -16.90 -1.28
CA GLN A 447 9.57 -18.28 -0.81
C GLN A 447 10.87 -18.87 -0.30
N THR A 448 11.98 -18.57 -0.97
CA THR A 448 13.32 -19.02 -0.55
C THR A 448 13.66 -18.50 0.85
N VAL A 449 13.44 -17.21 1.09
CA VAL A 449 13.61 -16.60 2.42
C VAL A 449 12.69 -17.26 3.46
N ALA A 450 11.42 -17.50 3.13
CA ALA A 450 10.48 -18.16 4.04
C ALA A 450 10.94 -19.57 4.43
N TRP A 451 11.37 -20.39 3.46
CA TRP A 451 11.90 -21.73 3.70
C TRP A 451 13.19 -21.68 4.55
N ASP A 452 14.09 -20.73 4.31
CA ASP A 452 15.31 -20.56 5.11
C ASP A 452 15.01 -20.10 6.55
N LEU A 453 13.99 -19.28 6.76
CA LEU A 453 13.52 -18.87 8.09
C LEU A 453 12.93 -20.05 8.86
N LEU A 454 12.09 -20.86 8.20
CA LEU A 454 11.51 -22.08 8.75
C LEU A 454 12.59 -23.10 9.10
N ALA A 455 13.47 -23.44 8.16
CA ALA A 455 14.56 -24.39 8.35
C ALA A 455 15.44 -24.02 9.54
N GLU A 456 15.90 -22.77 9.61
CA GLU A 456 16.73 -22.32 10.73
C GLU A 456 16.00 -22.36 12.07
N THR A 457 14.72 -22.00 12.11
CA THR A 457 13.94 -21.99 13.35
C THR A 457 13.70 -23.40 13.86
N ARG A 458 13.44 -24.34 12.93
CA ARG A 458 13.31 -25.76 13.24
C ARG A 458 14.63 -26.36 13.72
N ASP A 459 15.73 -26.13 13.00
CA ASP A 459 17.08 -26.58 13.39
C ASP A 459 17.43 -26.12 14.81
N TRP A 460 17.10 -24.85 15.11
CA TRP A 460 17.32 -24.28 16.43
C TRP A 460 16.46 -24.96 17.50
N LEU A 461 15.17 -25.20 17.22
CA LEU A 461 14.27 -25.87 18.18
C LEU A 461 14.72 -27.31 18.44
N GLU A 462 15.18 -28.01 17.40
CA GLU A 462 15.72 -29.36 17.54
C GLU A 462 16.95 -29.38 18.46
N ASP A 463 17.92 -28.48 18.24
CA ASP A 463 19.08 -28.35 19.14
C ASP A 463 18.67 -27.98 20.56
N TYR A 464 17.73 -27.04 20.71
CA TYR A 464 17.21 -26.63 22.01
C TYR A 464 16.55 -27.79 22.76
N ALA A 465 15.72 -28.58 22.07
CA ALA A 465 15.01 -29.73 22.63
C ALA A 465 15.97 -30.83 23.10
N HIS A 466 17.06 -31.07 22.36
CA HIS A 466 18.12 -32.01 22.76
C HIS A 466 18.81 -31.59 24.08
N HIS A 467 19.00 -30.29 24.30
CA HIS A 467 19.61 -29.76 25.52
C HIS A 467 18.63 -29.59 26.69
N HIS A 468 17.32 -29.52 26.41
CA HIS A 468 16.27 -29.28 27.42
C HIS A 468 15.15 -30.32 27.40
N PRO A 469 15.45 -31.64 27.45
CA PRO A 469 14.46 -32.70 27.23
C PRO A 469 13.35 -32.77 28.29
N ASN A 470 13.49 -32.06 29.42
CA ASN A 470 12.51 -32.07 30.51
C ASN A 470 11.39 -31.01 30.35
N GLN A 471 11.44 -30.13 29.35
CA GLN A 471 10.45 -29.06 29.10
C GLN A 471 9.32 -29.54 28.17
N TYR A 472 8.73 -30.71 28.48
CA TYR A 472 7.83 -31.41 27.55
C TYR A 472 6.65 -30.58 27.04
N GLU A 473 6.00 -29.79 27.90
CA GLU A 473 4.82 -28.99 27.53
C GLU A 473 5.20 -27.80 26.65
N GLN A 474 6.26 -27.06 27.01
CA GLN A 474 6.75 -25.95 26.17
C GLN A 474 7.26 -26.46 24.82
N LEU A 475 8.01 -27.57 24.81
CA LEU A 475 8.51 -28.17 23.57
C LEU A 475 7.34 -28.63 22.67
N ALA A 476 6.29 -29.21 23.23
CA ALA A 476 5.11 -29.59 22.44
C ALA A 476 4.43 -28.36 21.81
N GLY A 477 4.31 -27.25 22.55
CA GLY A 477 3.81 -25.99 22.03
C GLY A 477 4.70 -25.42 20.91
N ALA A 478 6.02 -25.42 21.10
CA ALA A 478 6.97 -24.92 20.12
C ALA A 478 7.01 -25.78 18.83
N TRP A 479 6.93 -27.11 18.94
CA TRP A 479 6.83 -28.01 17.78
C TRP A 479 5.52 -27.83 17.02
N ARG A 480 4.42 -27.54 17.72
CA ARG A 480 3.15 -27.22 17.07
C ARG A 480 3.26 -25.96 16.20
N GLU A 481 3.95 -24.91 16.68
CA GLU A 481 4.21 -23.69 15.90
C GLU A 481 5.01 -23.97 14.61
N ILE A 482 5.97 -24.90 14.65
CA ILE A 482 6.68 -25.36 13.44
C ILE A 482 5.70 -25.99 12.45
N LEU A 483 4.88 -26.94 12.90
CA LEU A 483 3.91 -27.63 12.04
C LEU A 483 2.87 -26.66 11.43
N ILE A 484 2.51 -25.57 12.13
CA ILE A 484 1.66 -24.50 11.58
C ILE A 484 2.38 -23.84 10.38
N THR A 485 3.65 -23.48 10.54
CA THR A 485 4.43 -22.76 9.51
C THR A 485 4.78 -23.60 8.29
N GLU A 486 4.59 -24.91 8.33
CA GLU A 486 4.73 -25.81 7.18
C GLU A 486 3.54 -25.77 6.21
N GLY A 487 2.42 -25.16 6.62
CA GLY A 487 1.20 -25.09 5.82
C GLY A 487 1.41 -24.48 4.43
N SER A 488 0.69 -24.98 3.43
CA SER A 488 0.88 -24.57 2.03
C SER A 488 0.54 -23.10 1.78
N ASP A 489 -0.45 -22.55 2.49
CA ASP A 489 -0.97 -21.20 2.27
C ASP A 489 0.08 -20.12 2.42
N TRP A 490 1.01 -20.25 3.39
CA TRP A 490 2.07 -19.27 3.60
C TRP A 490 2.89 -19.07 2.32
N PHE A 491 3.31 -20.18 1.73
CA PHE A 491 4.19 -20.19 0.55
C PHE A 491 3.46 -19.83 -0.74
N TRP A 492 2.14 -20.03 -0.79
CA TRP A 492 1.30 -19.57 -1.89
C TRP A 492 1.35 -18.03 -2.02
N TRP A 493 1.19 -17.32 -0.89
CA TRP A 493 1.17 -15.85 -0.87
C TRP A 493 2.56 -15.21 -0.99
N PHE A 494 3.63 -15.95 -0.69
CA PHE A 494 4.99 -15.51 -0.95
C PHE A 494 5.38 -15.53 -2.44
N SER A 495 4.56 -16.09 -3.33
CA SER A 495 4.86 -16.07 -4.76
C SER A 495 4.58 -14.71 -5.40
N ARG A 496 5.48 -14.22 -6.25
CA ARG A 496 5.28 -12.98 -7.04
C ARG A 496 4.12 -13.05 -8.04
N ARG A 497 3.62 -14.26 -8.29
CA ARG A 497 2.55 -14.55 -9.26
C ARG A 497 1.16 -14.44 -8.64
N HIS A 498 1.06 -14.34 -7.32
CA HIS A 498 -0.21 -14.34 -6.59
C HIS A 498 -0.25 -13.16 -5.61
N ASP A 499 -1.40 -12.49 -5.50
CA ASP A 499 -1.64 -11.39 -4.56
C ASP A 499 -2.97 -11.64 -3.86
N SER A 500 -2.95 -11.65 -2.51
CA SER A 500 -4.16 -11.82 -1.70
C SER A 500 -4.90 -10.50 -1.43
N GLY A 501 -4.27 -9.35 -1.72
CA GLY A 501 -4.64 -8.03 -1.19
C GLY A 501 -4.29 -7.85 0.29
N MET A 502 -3.71 -8.88 0.92
CA MET A 502 -3.49 -9.01 2.37
C MET A 502 -2.10 -9.54 2.73
N ASP A 503 -1.15 -9.54 1.79
CA ASP A 503 0.12 -10.28 1.93
C ASP A 503 0.94 -9.88 3.17
N ALA A 504 0.84 -8.62 3.61
CA ALA A 504 1.51 -8.15 4.83
C ALA A 504 0.97 -8.84 6.10
N ILE A 505 -0.32 -9.17 6.14
CA ILE A 505 -0.93 -9.89 7.26
C ILE A 505 -0.47 -11.34 7.26
N TRP A 506 -0.45 -11.97 6.08
CA TRP A 506 0.05 -13.34 5.90
C TRP A 506 1.53 -13.48 6.27
N ASP A 507 2.37 -12.56 5.80
CA ASP A 507 3.79 -12.48 6.17
C ASP A 507 3.98 -12.30 7.68
N ASN A 508 3.27 -11.36 8.29
CA ASN A 508 3.39 -11.14 9.73
C ASN A 508 2.91 -12.35 10.55
N GLN A 509 1.87 -13.05 10.10
CA GLN A 509 1.34 -14.23 10.79
C GLN A 509 2.32 -15.42 10.69
N PHE A 510 2.86 -15.71 9.51
CA PHE A 510 3.90 -16.72 9.34
C PHE A 510 5.10 -16.45 10.26
N ARG A 511 5.61 -15.21 10.26
CA ARG A 511 6.72 -14.81 11.15
C ARG A 511 6.33 -14.76 12.62
N LEU A 512 5.06 -14.52 12.96
CA LEU A 512 4.57 -14.60 14.33
C LEU A 512 4.70 -16.02 14.87
N HIS A 513 4.25 -17.03 14.13
CA HIS A 513 4.39 -18.44 14.51
C HIS A 513 5.86 -18.84 14.69
N LEU A 514 6.75 -18.45 13.76
CA LEU A 514 8.19 -18.67 13.94
C LEU A 514 8.76 -17.97 15.18
N ARG A 515 8.28 -16.78 15.54
CA ARG A 515 8.69 -16.10 16.80
C ARG A 515 8.12 -16.78 18.03
N ASN A 516 6.91 -17.33 17.94
CA ASN A 516 6.26 -18.02 19.04
C ASN A 516 7.04 -19.28 19.46
N VAL A 517 7.69 -19.98 18.52
CA VAL A 517 8.63 -21.08 18.82
C VAL A 517 9.63 -20.69 19.90
N TYR A 518 10.27 -19.53 19.78
CA TYR A 518 11.24 -19.04 20.77
C TYR A 518 10.54 -18.55 22.05
N LYS A 519 9.44 -17.80 21.92
CA LYS A 519 8.74 -17.23 23.08
C LYS A 519 8.18 -18.31 24.03
N ILE A 520 7.64 -19.40 23.49
CA ILE A 520 7.04 -20.50 24.27
C ILE A 520 8.08 -21.17 25.19
N VAL A 521 9.33 -21.21 24.76
CA VAL A 521 10.45 -21.77 25.55
C VAL A 521 11.27 -20.68 26.26
N ASP A 522 10.71 -19.49 26.42
CA ASP A 522 11.35 -18.32 27.05
C ASP A 522 12.69 -17.90 26.41
N ALA A 523 12.87 -18.18 25.12
CA ALA A 523 14.02 -17.75 24.33
C ALA A 523 13.74 -16.46 23.55
N LYS A 524 14.80 -15.71 23.25
CA LYS A 524 14.69 -14.49 22.44
C LYS A 524 14.70 -14.86 20.94
N PRO A 525 13.66 -14.47 20.16
CA PRO A 525 13.65 -14.73 18.72
C PRO A 525 14.76 -13.96 17.98
N PRO A 526 15.38 -14.54 16.94
CA PRO A 526 16.32 -13.86 16.05
C PRO A 526 15.70 -12.62 15.41
N SER A 527 16.50 -11.57 15.24
CA SER A 527 16.00 -10.29 14.73
C SER A 527 15.49 -10.36 13.29
N ARG A 528 16.01 -11.29 12.48
CA ARG A 528 15.55 -11.51 11.10
C ARG A 528 14.07 -11.90 11.01
N LEU A 529 13.48 -12.50 12.06
CA LEU A 529 12.04 -12.82 12.10
C LEU A 529 11.14 -11.58 12.27
N PHE A 530 11.73 -10.41 12.55
CA PHE A 530 11.00 -9.15 12.63
C PHE A 530 11.01 -8.37 11.31
N ARG A 531 11.86 -8.77 10.34
CA ARG A 531 11.88 -8.22 8.98
C ARG A 531 10.80 -8.91 8.14
N ALA A 532 10.05 -8.13 7.36
CA ALA A 532 9.07 -8.68 6.43
C ALA A 532 9.75 -9.54 5.35
N ILE A 533 9.13 -10.68 4.99
CA ILE A 533 9.56 -11.52 3.86
C ILE A 533 9.02 -10.92 2.57
N VAL A 534 7.73 -10.55 2.59
CA VAL A 534 7.06 -9.91 1.46
C VAL A 534 7.32 -8.42 1.53
N ASP A 535 8.27 -7.97 0.72
CA ASP A 535 8.50 -6.55 0.48
C ASP A 535 7.77 -6.10 -0.78
N ARG A 536 6.43 -6.10 -0.70
CA ARG A 536 5.56 -5.55 -1.75
C ARG A 536 5.29 -4.06 -1.56
N GLN A 537 6.13 -3.37 -0.79
CA GLN A 537 6.07 -1.91 -0.77
C GLN A 537 6.53 -1.39 -2.14
N GLY A 538 5.57 -1.09 -3.02
CA GLY A 538 5.77 -0.05 -4.02
C GLY A 538 6.30 -0.45 -5.40
N ALA A 539 5.97 -1.62 -5.95
CA ALA A 539 5.91 -1.71 -7.42
C ALA A 539 4.64 -0.98 -7.88
N SER A 540 4.67 0.35 -7.88
CA SER A 540 3.71 1.09 -8.68
C SER A 540 3.84 0.54 -10.10
N PRO A 541 2.75 0.18 -10.82
CA PRO A 541 2.82 -0.21 -12.23
C PRO A 541 3.46 0.88 -13.10
N GLN A 542 3.79 2.03 -12.52
CA GLN A 542 4.40 3.16 -13.16
C GLN A 542 5.59 3.69 -12.34
N ARG A 543 6.79 3.58 -12.90
CA ARG A 543 7.98 4.34 -12.51
C ARG A 543 8.03 5.63 -13.34
N PHE A 544 8.32 6.77 -12.73
CA PHE A 544 8.52 8.03 -13.45
C PHE A 544 9.99 8.18 -13.90
N PRO A 545 10.28 9.01 -14.92
CA PRO A 545 11.65 9.32 -15.31
C PRO A 545 12.42 9.92 -14.13
N SER A 546 13.60 9.39 -13.84
CA SER A 546 14.47 9.83 -12.74
C SER A 546 15.47 10.91 -13.15
N ALA A 547 15.66 11.12 -14.45
CA ALA A 547 16.51 12.15 -15.05
C ALA A 547 16.12 12.35 -16.53
N LEU A 548 16.65 13.42 -17.14
CA LEU A 548 16.64 13.56 -18.60
C LEU A 548 17.46 12.44 -19.25
N ILE A 549 16.99 11.94 -20.38
CA ILE A 549 17.60 10.84 -21.14
C ILE A 549 17.75 11.23 -22.61
N SER A 550 18.87 10.83 -23.23
CA SER A 550 19.09 10.91 -24.68
C SER A 550 19.61 9.54 -25.17
N PRO A 551 18.75 8.51 -25.21
CA PRO A 551 19.16 7.14 -25.55
C PRO A 551 19.56 6.99 -27.03
N ILE A 552 20.63 6.24 -27.29
CA ILE A 552 21.11 5.88 -28.62
C ILE A 552 20.69 4.44 -28.92
N GLY A 553 19.41 4.24 -29.21
CA GLY A 553 18.81 2.94 -29.55
C GLY A 553 18.15 2.19 -28.38
N GLU A 554 17.61 1.00 -28.63
CA GLU A 554 16.79 0.24 -27.68
C GLU A 554 17.56 -0.36 -26.50
N GLU A 555 18.82 -0.75 -26.67
CA GLU A 555 19.65 -1.38 -25.63
C GLU A 555 20.45 -0.37 -24.77
N ASP A 556 20.25 0.93 -24.97
CA ASP A 556 21.01 1.97 -24.27
C ASP A 556 20.74 1.96 -22.74
N PRO A 557 21.78 1.91 -21.88
CA PRO A 557 21.62 2.03 -20.43
C PRO A 557 20.86 3.27 -19.96
N ALA A 558 20.77 4.34 -20.77
CA ALA A 558 19.97 5.52 -20.48
C ALA A 558 18.49 5.18 -20.19
N TRP A 559 17.94 4.10 -20.76
CA TRP A 559 16.59 3.61 -20.46
C TRP A 559 16.39 3.19 -19.00
N GLN A 560 17.46 2.89 -18.26
CA GLN A 560 17.37 2.61 -16.81
C GLN A 560 16.87 3.83 -16.02
N ARG A 561 17.09 5.04 -16.53
CA ARG A 561 16.64 6.31 -15.92
C ARG A 561 15.28 6.77 -16.44
N ALA A 562 14.73 6.12 -17.46
CA ALA A 562 13.42 6.41 -18.04
C ALA A 562 12.27 6.04 -17.09
N GLY A 563 11.14 6.71 -17.27
CA GLY A 563 9.87 6.27 -16.74
C GLY A 563 9.45 4.98 -17.43
N VAL A 564 8.77 4.11 -16.70
CA VAL A 564 8.35 2.79 -17.15
C VAL A 564 6.93 2.56 -16.67
N TYR A 565 6.04 2.15 -17.57
CA TYR A 565 4.76 1.58 -17.20
C TYR A 565 4.83 0.06 -17.44
N GLU A 566 4.70 -0.73 -16.37
CA GLU A 566 4.70 -2.20 -16.39
C GLU A 566 3.27 -2.71 -16.25
N MET A 567 2.89 -3.68 -17.07
CA MET A 567 1.56 -4.28 -17.00
C MET A 567 1.47 -5.25 -15.79
N THR A 568 1.01 -4.77 -14.62
CA THR A 568 0.70 -5.61 -13.45
C THR A 568 -0.76 -6.08 -13.45
N SER A 569 -1.00 -7.34 -13.08
CA SER A 569 -2.30 -8.01 -13.07
C SER A 569 -3.24 -7.52 -11.95
N GLY A 570 -4.02 -6.47 -12.21
CA GLY A 570 -5.06 -5.94 -11.31
C GLY A 570 -6.39 -6.73 -11.29
N PHE A 571 -6.38 -8.02 -11.60
CA PHE A 571 -7.53 -8.90 -11.46
C PHE A 571 -7.13 -10.05 -10.55
N GLY A 572 -8.03 -10.49 -9.65
CA GLY A 572 -7.79 -11.65 -8.77
C GLY A 572 -7.24 -12.85 -9.56
N ALA A 573 -6.60 -13.79 -8.85
CA ALA A 573 -5.73 -14.87 -9.36
C ALA A 573 -6.21 -15.71 -10.57
N LEU A 574 -7.41 -15.46 -11.10
CA LEU A 574 -8.12 -16.22 -12.11
C LEU A 574 -8.27 -15.55 -13.50
N HIS A 575 -7.86 -14.29 -13.74
CA HIS A 575 -7.95 -13.69 -15.08
C HIS A 575 -6.69 -12.91 -15.52
N ARG A 576 -6.03 -13.35 -16.61
CA ARG A 576 -5.01 -12.57 -17.35
C ARG A 576 -5.59 -12.02 -18.67
N PRO A 577 -5.44 -10.73 -19.02
CA PRO A 577 -5.64 -10.23 -20.39
C PRO A 577 -4.47 -10.61 -21.33
N SER A 578 -4.62 -10.40 -22.64
CA SER A 578 -3.80 -10.97 -23.74
C SER A 578 -2.31 -10.62 -23.80
N GLY A 579 -1.81 -9.66 -23.01
CA GLY A 579 -0.38 -9.46 -22.72
C GLY A 579 0.57 -9.24 -23.90
N LEU A 580 0.21 -8.41 -24.91
CA LEU A 580 1.10 -8.12 -26.03
C LEU A 580 2.16 -7.05 -25.70
N VAL A 581 1.83 -6.05 -24.87
CA VAL A 581 2.79 -5.06 -24.38
C VAL A 581 3.22 -5.44 -22.97
N GLU A 582 4.53 -5.62 -22.78
CA GLU A 582 5.08 -5.95 -21.46
C GLU A 582 5.38 -4.68 -20.66
N ARG A 583 6.04 -3.71 -21.33
CA ARG A 583 6.48 -2.45 -20.72
C ARG A 583 6.46 -1.31 -21.72
N LEU A 584 6.11 -0.12 -21.23
CA LEU A 584 6.21 1.15 -21.96
C LEU A 584 7.18 2.09 -21.25
N PHE A 585 8.32 2.35 -21.88
CA PHE A 585 9.33 3.30 -21.41
C PHE A 585 9.10 4.68 -22.03
N TYR A 586 9.29 5.73 -21.25
CA TYR A 586 9.18 7.12 -21.68
C TYR A 586 10.16 8.02 -20.94
N GLY A 587 10.66 9.05 -21.60
CA GLY A 587 11.51 10.08 -21.02
C GLY A 587 11.83 11.14 -22.06
N SER A 588 12.64 12.13 -21.71
CA SER A 588 12.97 13.22 -22.64
C SER A 588 14.34 13.82 -22.35
N ASP A 589 14.90 14.49 -23.34
CA ASP A 589 15.93 15.51 -23.16
C ASP A 589 15.33 16.92 -23.31
N GLU A 590 16.16 17.95 -23.45
CA GLU A 590 15.71 19.34 -23.56
C GLU A 590 14.83 19.60 -24.79
N GLU A 591 14.94 18.78 -25.85
CA GLU A 591 14.30 19.06 -27.14
C GLU A 591 13.38 17.94 -27.63
N THR A 592 13.52 16.72 -27.08
CA THR A 592 12.94 15.50 -27.67
C THR A 592 12.29 14.60 -26.63
N LEU A 593 11.11 14.06 -26.98
CA LEU A 593 10.47 12.94 -26.28
C LEU A 593 11.04 11.61 -26.81
N HIS A 594 11.50 10.74 -25.91
CA HIS A 594 11.98 9.39 -26.21
C HIS A 594 10.99 8.35 -25.67
N VAL A 595 10.60 7.39 -26.52
CA VAL A 595 9.65 6.32 -26.17
C VAL A 595 10.25 4.97 -26.56
N ARG A 596 10.11 3.97 -25.70
CA ARG A 596 10.42 2.57 -26.02
C ARG A 596 9.28 1.65 -25.60
N VAL A 597 8.89 0.72 -26.48
CA VAL A 597 7.84 -0.27 -26.22
C VAL A 597 8.45 -1.66 -26.24
N ASP A 598 8.31 -2.40 -25.15
CA ASP A 598 8.66 -3.82 -25.08
C ASP A 598 7.41 -4.66 -25.34
N VAL A 599 7.46 -5.55 -26.33
CA VAL A 599 6.38 -6.44 -26.75
C VAL A 599 6.75 -7.91 -26.54
N SER A 600 5.76 -8.74 -26.20
CA SER A 600 5.95 -10.16 -25.86
C SER A 600 6.19 -11.07 -27.08
N ARG A 601 6.13 -10.53 -28.29
CA ARG A 601 6.30 -11.26 -29.56
C ARG A 601 7.21 -10.50 -30.53
N PRO A 602 7.98 -11.20 -31.38
CA PRO A 602 8.80 -10.56 -32.39
C PRO A 602 7.95 -9.90 -33.50
N HIS A 603 8.50 -8.85 -34.12
CA HIS A 603 7.79 -7.98 -35.07
C HIS A 603 7.18 -8.70 -36.28
N TYR A 604 7.80 -9.76 -36.80
CA TYR A 604 7.25 -10.53 -37.92
C TYR A 604 5.96 -11.30 -37.52
N GLU A 605 5.83 -11.73 -36.27
CA GLU A 605 4.58 -12.35 -35.78
C GLU A 605 3.48 -11.31 -35.55
N LEU A 606 3.86 -10.09 -35.13
CA LEU A 606 2.93 -8.97 -35.02
C LEU A 606 2.43 -8.55 -36.42
N PHE A 607 3.31 -8.56 -37.42
CA PHE A 607 2.97 -8.36 -38.83
C PHE A 607 1.99 -9.42 -39.35
N ASP A 608 2.32 -10.71 -39.19
CA ASP A 608 1.46 -11.82 -39.61
C ASP A 608 0.10 -11.81 -38.90
N ALA A 609 0.05 -11.31 -37.66
CA ALA A 609 -1.17 -11.17 -36.87
C ALA A 609 -1.99 -9.90 -37.18
N GLY A 610 -1.49 -9.01 -38.05
CA GLY A 610 -2.16 -7.75 -38.40
C GLY A 610 -2.20 -6.72 -37.26
N VAL A 611 -1.19 -6.72 -36.38
CA VAL A 611 -1.11 -5.83 -35.22
C VAL A 611 -0.40 -4.51 -35.58
N ALA A 612 -0.90 -3.39 -35.09
CA ALA A 612 -0.26 -2.06 -35.16
C ALA A 612 -0.31 -1.37 -33.79
N LEU A 613 0.70 -0.54 -33.48
CA LEU A 613 0.75 0.23 -32.23
C LEU A 613 0.47 1.70 -32.49
N TRP A 614 -0.29 2.36 -31.61
CA TRP A 614 -0.69 3.75 -31.73
C TRP A 614 -0.43 4.51 -30.43
N LEU A 615 0.52 5.45 -30.45
CA LEU A 615 0.80 6.36 -29.35
C LEU A 615 0.00 7.66 -29.52
N TYR A 616 -0.97 7.88 -28.64
CA TYR A 616 -1.77 9.11 -28.56
C TYR A 616 -1.06 10.13 -27.67
N LEU A 617 -1.06 11.41 -28.07
CA LEU A 617 -0.37 12.49 -27.37
C LEU A 617 -1.29 13.71 -27.22
N SER A 618 -1.28 14.35 -26.04
CA SER A 618 -2.15 15.50 -25.75
C SER A 618 -1.72 16.76 -26.50
N GLY A 619 -2.71 17.50 -27.01
CA GLY A 619 -2.46 18.74 -27.74
C GLY A 619 -3.72 19.30 -28.40
N PRO A 620 -3.67 20.54 -28.91
CA PRO A 620 -4.81 21.15 -29.56
C PRO A 620 -5.12 20.44 -30.91
N PRO A 621 -6.31 19.82 -31.06
CA PRO A 621 -6.70 19.18 -32.31
C PRO A 621 -6.87 20.22 -33.43
N LEU A 622 -6.88 19.75 -34.69
CA LEU A 622 -7.14 20.60 -35.85
C LEU A 622 -8.50 21.30 -35.70
N SER A 623 -8.53 22.61 -35.96
CA SER A 623 -9.76 23.38 -36.04
C SER A 623 -10.61 22.95 -37.24
N ASP A 624 -11.91 23.22 -37.20
CA ASP A 624 -12.85 22.93 -38.31
C ASP A 624 -12.47 23.64 -39.64
N LEU A 625 -11.67 24.69 -39.56
CA LEU A 625 -11.13 25.41 -40.72
C LEU A 625 -9.90 24.71 -41.32
N GLU A 626 -9.02 24.15 -40.48
CA GLU A 626 -7.81 23.41 -40.89
C GLU A 626 -8.16 22.01 -41.42
N ALA A 627 -9.25 21.40 -40.97
CA ALA A 627 -9.71 20.08 -41.41
C ALA A 627 -10.26 20.00 -42.85
N LYS A 628 -10.19 21.08 -43.65
CA LYS A 628 -10.70 21.16 -45.03
C LYS A 628 -9.67 20.80 -46.12
N GLU A 629 -8.39 20.69 -45.77
CA GLU A 629 -7.33 20.14 -46.64
C GLU A 629 -7.38 18.60 -46.66
N PRO A 630 -6.77 17.90 -47.66
CA PRO A 630 -6.94 16.45 -47.80
C PRO A 630 -6.31 15.72 -46.62
N THR A 631 -7.13 15.43 -45.63
CA THR A 631 -6.79 14.67 -44.45
C THR A 631 -7.06 13.20 -44.77
N ALA A 632 -6.07 12.33 -44.50
CA ALA A 632 -6.17 10.91 -44.82
C ALA A 632 -7.00 10.19 -43.74
N ALA A 633 -7.78 9.18 -44.15
CA ALA A 633 -8.43 8.28 -43.22
C ALA A 633 -7.36 7.40 -42.54
N LEU A 634 -7.36 7.35 -41.21
CA LEU A 634 -6.43 6.56 -40.41
C LEU A 634 -7.11 5.24 -40.00
N PRO A 635 -6.45 4.07 -40.14
CA PRO A 635 -7.01 2.75 -39.80
C PRO A 635 -6.95 2.50 -38.29
N MET A 636 -7.67 3.32 -37.54
CA MET A 636 -7.71 3.32 -36.07
C MET A 636 -9.15 3.55 -35.57
N PRO A 637 -9.54 3.09 -34.37
CA PRO A 637 -10.84 3.41 -33.81
C PRO A 637 -10.96 4.91 -33.53
N VAL A 638 -12.21 5.41 -33.46
CA VAL A 638 -12.44 6.77 -32.96
C VAL A 638 -12.24 6.71 -31.47
N VAL A 639 -11.21 7.39 -30.97
CA VAL A 639 -10.93 7.46 -29.54
C VAL A 639 -11.34 8.85 -29.03
N SER A 640 -12.21 8.89 -28.03
CA SER A 640 -12.68 10.15 -27.43
C SER A 640 -11.78 10.59 -26.28
N SER A 641 -11.86 11.87 -25.90
CA SER A 641 -11.21 12.36 -24.67
C SER A 641 -11.76 11.69 -23.41
N ALA A 642 -12.99 11.18 -23.44
CA ALA A 642 -13.54 10.37 -22.35
C ALA A 642 -12.85 9.01 -22.22
N ASP A 643 -12.35 8.45 -23.33
CA ASP A 643 -11.67 7.16 -23.34
C ASP A 643 -10.19 7.29 -22.93
N LEU A 644 -9.50 8.35 -23.35
CA LEU A 644 -8.06 8.57 -23.09
C LEU A 644 -7.77 9.37 -21.82
N GLY A 645 -8.75 10.06 -21.26
CA GLY A 645 -8.54 10.99 -20.14
C GLY A 645 -7.94 12.35 -20.54
N PHE A 646 -7.55 12.53 -21.81
CA PHE A 646 -7.07 13.79 -22.38
C PHE A 646 -7.56 13.98 -23.82
N GLU A 647 -7.48 15.21 -24.34
CA GLU A 647 -7.81 15.50 -25.74
C GLU A 647 -6.61 15.16 -26.66
N PRO A 648 -6.71 14.11 -27.52
CA PRO A 648 -5.60 13.72 -28.38
C PRO A 648 -5.44 14.69 -29.55
N GLY A 649 -4.37 15.48 -29.53
CA GLY A 649 -4.03 16.39 -30.63
C GLY A 649 -3.12 15.75 -31.68
N TYR A 650 -2.37 14.72 -31.27
CA TYR A 650 -1.35 14.06 -32.08
C TYR A 650 -1.44 12.55 -31.88
N ALA A 651 -1.09 11.79 -32.92
CA ALA A 651 -0.94 10.35 -32.85
C ALA A 651 0.27 9.89 -33.65
N VAL A 652 0.98 8.89 -33.14
CA VAL A 652 2.12 8.26 -33.80
C VAL A 652 1.84 6.77 -33.95
N SER A 653 1.81 6.30 -35.19
CA SER A 653 1.57 4.90 -35.52
C SER A 653 2.89 4.16 -35.80
N ILE A 654 2.98 2.92 -35.34
CA ILE A 654 4.07 1.99 -35.63
C ILE A 654 3.47 0.82 -36.42
N ARG A 655 3.89 0.69 -37.68
CA ARG A 655 3.50 -0.41 -38.58
C ARG A 655 4.68 -1.32 -38.81
N PHE A 656 4.46 -2.62 -38.70
CA PHE A 656 5.48 -3.64 -38.93
C PHE A 656 5.51 -4.04 -40.41
N ASP A 657 6.70 -4.37 -40.91
CA ASP A 657 6.98 -5.04 -42.18
C ASP A 657 7.80 -6.32 -41.88
N PRO A 658 7.94 -7.28 -42.82
CA PRO A 658 8.72 -8.50 -42.61
C PRO A 658 10.20 -8.29 -42.24
N GLU A 659 10.78 -7.13 -42.55
CA GLU A 659 12.21 -6.82 -42.33
C GLU A 659 12.45 -5.56 -41.49
N SER A 660 11.42 -4.74 -41.20
CA SER A 660 11.56 -3.42 -40.57
C SER A 660 10.25 -2.94 -39.91
N ALA A 661 10.30 -1.78 -39.23
CA ALA A 661 9.10 -1.08 -38.75
C ALA A 661 9.10 0.39 -39.20
N TRP A 662 7.92 0.93 -39.46
CA TRP A 662 7.69 2.32 -39.90
C TRP A 662 6.94 3.11 -38.86
N LEU A 663 7.43 4.33 -38.59
CA LEU A 663 6.81 5.32 -37.73
C LEU A 663 6.14 6.40 -38.59
N SER A 664 4.85 6.66 -38.37
CA SER A 664 4.14 7.77 -39.03
C SER A 664 3.43 8.63 -37.98
N ALA A 665 3.76 9.93 -37.93
CA ALA A 665 3.16 10.88 -37.00
C ALA A 665 2.10 11.75 -37.68
N HIS A 666 0.98 11.97 -37.01
CA HIS A 666 -0.18 12.69 -37.52
C HIS A 666 -0.72 13.69 -36.49
N ARG A 667 -1.21 14.84 -36.97
CA ARG A 667 -2.03 15.76 -36.18
C ARG A 667 -3.51 15.45 -36.40
N LEU A 668 -4.25 15.24 -35.32
CA LEU A 668 -5.61 14.69 -35.36
C LEU A 668 -6.69 15.77 -35.45
N ALA A 669 -7.79 15.45 -36.15
CA ALA A 669 -9.03 16.22 -36.10
C ALA A 669 -9.94 15.71 -34.97
N ARG A 670 -10.60 16.64 -34.27
CA ARG A 670 -11.46 16.32 -33.13
C ARG A 670 -12.57 15.32 -33.50
N GLY A 671 -12.59 14.17 -32.81
CA GLY A 671 -13.64 13.15 -32.93
C GLY A 671 -13.76 12.47 -34.31
N ARG A 672 -12.70 12.47 -35.13
CA ARG A 672 -12.70 11.86 -36.48
C ARG A 672 -11.47 10.98 -36.69
N ARG A 673 -11.59 9.92 -37.51
CA ARG A 673 -10.48 9.03 -37.94
C ARG A 673 -9.60 9.68 -39.01
N VAL A 674 -9.24 10.94 -38.81
CA VAL A 674 -8.77 11.82 -39.88
C VAL A 674 -7.67 12.71 -39.33
N GLY A 675 -6.53 12.77 -40.01
CA GLY A 675 -5.39 13.57 -39.58
C GLY A 675 -4.47 14.04 -40.71
N THR A 676 -3.66 15.05 -40.42
CA THR A 676 -2.65 15.58 -41.33
C THR A 676 -1.29 14.98 -40.99
N PRO A 677 -0.55 14.37 -41.94
CA PRO A 677 0.77 13.80 -41.66
C PRO A 677 1.78 14.89 -41.28
N LEU A 678 2.61 14.60 -40.28
CA LEU A 678 3.71 15.46 -39.82
C LEU A 678 5.05 14.96 -40.36
N PHE A 679 5.35 13.67 -40.17
CA PHE A 679 6.51 13.00 -40.73
C PHE A 679 6.29 11.48 -40.82
N GLU A 680 7.15 10.81 -41.60
CA GLU A 680 7.25 9.35 -41.68
C GLU A 680 8.73 8.96 -41.71
N MET A 681 9.11 7.93 -40.94
CA MET A 681 10.49 7.43 -40.85
C MET A 681 10.55 5.91 -40.67
N GLU A 682 11.61 5.29 -41.17
CA GLU A 682 11.92 3.87 -40.94
C GLU A 682 12.72 3.72 -39.63
N ILE A 683 12.29 2.84 -38.73
CA ILE A 683 12.91 2.60 -37.40
C ILE A 683 14.02 1.52 -37.49
N GLY A 684 14.13 0.82 -38.62
CA GLY A 684 15.07 -0.28 -38.84
C GLY A 684 14.55 -1.63 -38.28
N PRO A 685 15.40 -2.67 -38.21
CA PRO A 685 14.98 -4.00 -37.75
C PRO A 685 14.77 -4.05 -36.23
N VAL A 686 13.58 -4.46 -35.78
CA VAL A 686 13.23 -4.60 -34.35
C VAL A 686 13.95 -5.83 -33.76
N ARG A 687 14.87 -5.62 -32.81
CA ARG A 687 15.59 -6.70 -32.13
C ARG A 687 15.01 -6.94 -30.73
N ASN A 688 14.95 -8.20 -30.31
CA ASN A 688 14.56 -8.59 -28.93
C ASN A 688 13.19 -8.07 -28.44
N GLY A 689 12.25 -7.76 -29.35
CA GLY A 689 10.91 -7.28 -28.97
C GLY A 689 10.88 -5.86 -28.37
N ALA A 690 11.93 -5.06 -28.52
CA ALA A 690 11.96 -3.67 -28.06
C ALA A 690 11.93 -2.69 -29.25
N ILE A 691 11.07 -1.68 -29.20
CA ILE A 691 10.91 -0.67 -30.26
C ILE A 691 11.15 0.71 -29.66
N ALA A 692 12.26 1.36 -29.98
CA ALA A 692 12.60 2.69 -29.48
C ALA A 692 12.53 3.76 -30.58
N PHE A 693 11.94 4.91 -30.28
CA PHE A 693 11.85 6.05 -31.20
C PHE A 693 11.80 7.39 -30.45
N SER A 694 11.99 8.49 -31.20
CA SER A 694 12.10 9.84 -30.64
C SER A 694 11.26 10.84 -31.43
N ILE A 695 10.62 11.78 -30.74
CA ILE A 695 9.74 12.81 -31.31
C ILE A 695 10.16 14.18 -30.78
N PRO A 696 10.64 15.10 -31.63
CA PRO A 696 10.97 16.47 -31.21
C PRO A 696 9.74 17.22 -30.68
N PHE A 697 9.88 17.95 -29.57
CA PHE A 697 8.78 18.71 -28.97
C PHE A 697 8.21 19.81 -29.89
N ASN A 698 9.06 20.37 -30.77
CA ASN A 698 8.62 21.35 -31.77
C ASN A 698 7.65 20.75 -32.81
N VAL A 699 7.73 19.46 -33.10
CA VAL A 699 6.77 18.75 -33.98
C VAL A 699 5.42 18.59 -33.28
N LEU A 700 5.44 18.44 -31.96
CA LEU A 700 4.24 18.40 -31.10
C LEU A 700 3.72 19.79 -30.73
N GLY A 701 4.40 20.87 -31.15
CA GLY A 701 4.04 22.24 -30.84
C GLY A 701 4.08 22.55 -29.34
N LYS A 702 4.99 21.93 -28.58
CA LYS A 702 5.11 22.03 -27.13
C LYS A 702 6.34 22.87 -26.71
N SER A 703 6.19 23.66 -25.63
CA SER A 703 7.24 24.51 -25.05
C SER A 703 7.66 24.06 -23.65
N GLY A 704 8.85 24.48 -23.18
CA GLY A 704 9.38 24.13 -21.85
C GLY A 704 8.42 24.49 -20.71
N GLY A 705 8.17 23.52 -19.82
CA GLY A 705 7.23 23.62 -18.71
C GLY A 705 5.80 23.19 -19.02
N GLU A 706 5.42 23.00 -20.29
CA GLU A 706 4.08 22.52 -20.66
C GLU A 706 3.87 21.04 -20.31
N PRO A 707 2.67 20.63 -19.87
CA PRO A 707 2.34 19.23 -19.67
C PRO A 707 2.11 18.52 -21.02
N LEU A 708 2.52 17.26 -21.08
CA LEU A 708 2.31 16.33 -22.18
C LEU A 708 1.76 15.02 -21.61
N GLU A 709 0.63 14.55 -22.14
CA GLU A 709 0.04 13.27 -21.75
C GLU A 709 0.11 12.30 -22.90
N LEU A 710 0.31 11.01 -22.60
CA LEU A 710 0.44 9.96 -23.59
C LEU A 710 -0.31 8.67 -23.21
N ALA A 711 -0.76 7.92 -24.21
CA ALA A 711 -1.31 6.58 -24.04
C ALA A 711 -1.02 5.72 -25.29
N LEU A 712 -0.82 4.42 -25.12
CA LEU A 712 -0.54 3.47 -26.19
C LEU A 712 -1.74 2.55 -26.40
N GLY A 713 -2.25 2.48 -27.63
CA GLY A 713 -3.25 1.49 -28.05
C GLY A 713 -2.64 0.43 -28.97
N VAL A 714 -3.02 -0.83 -28.75
CA VAL A 714 -2.68 -1.96 -29.64
C VAL A 714 -3.89 -2.25 -30.50
N ILE A 715 -3.72 -2.13 -31.81
CA ILE A 715 -4.80 -2.29 -32.79
C ILE A 715 -4.59 -3.58 -33.58
N ARG A 716 -5.63 -4.40 -33.67
CA ARG A 716 -5.69 -5.57 -34.54
C ARG A 716 -7.00 -5.56 -35.30
N ASP A 717 -6.95 -5.73 -36.62
CA ASP A 717 -8.14 -5.71 -37.49
C ASP A 717 -9.06 -4.46 -37.26
N GLU A 718 -8.44 -3.28 -37.14
CA GLU A 718 -9.10 -1.99 -36.82
C GLU A 718 -9.79 -1.88 -35.44
N GLN A 719 -9.61 -2.85 -34.55
CA GLN A 719 -10.10 -2.81 -33.17
C GLN A 719 -8.96 -2.67 -32.17
N GLU A 720 -9.15 -1.83 -31.15
CA GLU A 720 -8.22 -1.76 -30.03
C GLU A 720 -8.41 -2.98 -29.13
N VAL A 721 -7.37 -3.81 -29.03
CA VAL A 721 -7.40 -5.07 -28.27
C VAL A 721 -6.69 -4.95 -26.92
N GLU A 722 -5.85 -3.93 -26.75
CA GLU A 722 -5.09 -3.66 -25.53
C GLU A 722 -4.72 -2.17 -25.46
N ARG A 723 -4.66 -1.61 -24.25
CA ARG A 723 -4.32 -0.20 -23.99
C ARG A 723 -3.38 -0.09 -22.79
N VAL A 724 -2.40 0.81 -22.89
CA VAL A 724 -1.40 1.08 -21.86
C VAL A 724 -1.30 2.60 -21.63
N PRO A 725 -1.68 3.11 -20.45
CA PRO A 725 -2.32 2.40 -19.34
C PRO A 725 -3.76 1.95 -19.68
N PRO A 726 -4.32 0.90 -19.02
CA PRO A 726 -5.69 0.43 -19.28
C PRO A 726 -6.78 1.48 -19.02
N THR A 727 -6.51 2.40 -18.09
CA THR A 727 -7.33 3.57 -17.79
C THR A 727 -6.43 4.79 -17.57
N GLY A 728 -6.85 5.96 -18.06
CA GLY A 728 -6.10 7.22 -17.91
C GLY A 728 -4.95 7.42 -18.91
N SER A 729 -3.95 8.20 -18.50
CA SER A 729 -2.82 8.63 -19.32
C SER A 729 -1.52 8.64 -18.52
N ILE A 730 -0.38 8.63 -19.23
CA ILE A 730 0.94 8.86 -18.65
C ILE A 730 1.28 10.34 -18.85
N GLY A 731 1.47 11.07 -17.76
CA GLY A 731 1.88 12.47 -17.78
C GLY A 731 3.39 12.68 -17.77
N LEU A 732 3.87 13.64 -18.54
CA LEU A 732 5.26 14.12 -18.60
C LEU A 732 5.25 15.66 -18.66
N GLN A 733 6.27 16.31 -18.09
CA GLN A 733 6.49 17.75 -18.26
C GLN A 733 7.63 17.98 -19.26
N VAL A 734 7.42 18.87 -20.22
CA VAL A 734 8.44 19.22 -21.22
C VAL A 734 9.59 19.95 -20.52
N PRO A 735 10.85 19.48 -20.64
CA PRO A 735 11.99 20.07 -19.94
C PRO A 735 12.28 21.51 -20.34
N GLY A 736 12.83 22.28 -19.40
CA GLY A 736 13.18 23.70 -19.56
C GLY A 736 12.39 24.60 -18.62
N SER A 737 13.09 25.55 -17.97
CA SER A 737 12.44 26.69 -17.33
C SER A 737 11.94 27.61 -18.44
N GLY A 738 10.64 27.91 -18.50
CA GLY A 738 10.14 29.01 -19.32
C GLY A 738 11.03 30.25 -19.14
N ASP A 739 11.23 31.01 -20.22
CA ASP A 739 12.22 32.09 -20.30
C ASP A 739 12.41 32.87 -18.99
N ARG A 740 13.63 32.84 -18.45
CA ARG A 740 14.03 33.60 -17.26
C ARG A 740 13.91 35.09 -17.52
N VAL A 741 13.08 35.78 -16.73
CA VAL A 741 13.12 37.23 -16.60
C VAL A 741 14.08 37.58 -15.45
N GLU A 742 15.34 37.90 -15.78
CA GLU A 742 16.20 38.67 -14.89
C GLU A 742 15.73 40.13 -14.89
N GLU A 743 15.16 40.60 -13.77
CA GLU A 743 15.18 42.02 -13.41
C GLU A 743 14.95 42.17 -11.89
N ILE A 744 15.86 42.87 -11.20
CA ILE A 744 15.66 43.32 -9.81
C ILE A 744 14.53 44.35 -9.83
N GLY A 745 13.30 43.88 -9.73
CA GLY A 745 12.11 44.74 -9.72
C GLY A 745 12.00 45.57 -8.44
N ALA A 746 11.06 46.52 -8.44
CA ALA A 746 10.82 47.44 -7.33
C ALA A 746 10.68 46.75 -5.94
N PRO A 747 11.02 47.45 -4.84
CA PRO A 747 10.82 46.95 -3.47
C PRO A 747 9.36 46.59 -3.19
N LEU A 748 9.11 45.36 -2.73
CA LEU A 748 7.79 44.87 -2.35
C LEU A 748 7.45 45.22 -0.89
N LYS A 749 6.16 45.42 -0.62
CA LYS A 749 5.57 45.40 0.72
C LYS A 749 4.99 44.02 1.01
N VAL A 750 5.55 43.32 2.00
CA VAL A 750 5.14 41.95 2.35
C VAL A 750 4.63 41.92 3.79
N LEU A 751 3.43 41.36 3.99
CA LEU A 751 2.88 41.11 5.32
C LEU A 751 2.90 39.61 5.60
N LEU A 752 3.76 39.15 6.49
CA LEU A 752 3.70 37.79 7.00
C LEU A 752 2.65 37.70 8.10
N VAL A 753 1.84 36.64 8.07
CA VAL A 753 0.84 36.35 9.09
C VAL A 753 1.09 34.95 9.63
N SER A 754 1.30 34.83 10.93
CA SER A 754 1.60 33.55 11.59
C SER A 754 0.93 33.46 12.96
N ALA A 755 0.59 32.23 13.36
CA ALA A 755 0.18 31.95 14.73
C ALA A 755 1.37 31.92 15.70
N GLU A 756 2.59 31.69 15.21
CA GLU A 756 3.80 31.57 16.03
C GLU A 756 4.96 32.37 15.46
N VAL A 757 5.72 33.03 16.35
CA VAL A 757 6.91 33.80 15.99
C VAL A 757 7.87 33.78 17.19
N LEU A 758 9.10 33.31 17.00
CA LEU A 758 10.15 33.38 18.02
C LEU A 758 10.64 34.85 18.18
N PRO A 759 10.86 35.38 19.39
CA PRO A 759 10.79 34.73 20.71
C PRO A 759 9.42 34.81 21.41
N PHE A 760 8.40 35.36 20.75
CA PHE A 760 7.13 35.74 21.38
C PHE A 760 6.24 34.55 21.72
N ALA A 761 6.11 33.59 20.81
CA ALA A 761 5.34 32.36 21.02
C ALA A 761 5.84 31.25 20.10
N LYS A 762 6.13 30.06 20.66
CA LYS A 762 6.67 28.91 19.94
C LYS A 762 6.14 27.58 20.47
N THR A 763 5.75 26.70 19.55
CA THR A 763 5.48 25.28 19.76
C THR A 763 6.24 24.40 18.75
N GLY A 764 6.47 24.89 17.52
CA GLY A 764 7.12 24.13 16.46
C GLY A 764 8.11 24.95 15.61
N GLY A 765 8.53 24.38 14.48
CA GLY A 765 9.48 25.01 13.55
C GLY A 765 8.93 26.21 12.78
N LEU A 766 7.60 26.34 12.69
CA LEU A 766 6.93 27.52 12.11
C LEU A 766 7.44 28.82 12.76
N ALA A 767 7.59 28.83 14.09
CA ALA A 767 8.04 30.00 14.85
C ALA A 767 9.44 30.48 14.41
N ASP A 768 10.31 29.54 14.07
CA ASP A 768 11.69 29.82 13.63
C ASP A 768 11.70 30.42 12.22
N VAL A 769 10.88 29.87 11.31
CA VAL A 769 10.73 30.40 9.95
C VAL A 769 10.14 31.81 9.99
N ALA A 770 9.05 32.01 10.73
CA ALA A 770 8.39 33.31 10.84
C ALA A 770 9.26 34.38 11.52
N ALA A 771 10.27 33.98 12.29
CA ALA A 771 11.23 34.89 12.90
C ALA A 771 12.43 35.22 12.01
N SER A 772 12.86 34.28 11.15
CA SER A 772 14.12 34.38 10.40
C SER A 772 13.92 34.90 8.98
N LEU A 773 12.95 34.35 8.24
CA LEU A 773 12.70 34.71 6.85
C LEU A 773 12.44 36.22 6.67
N PRO A 774 11.63 36.90 7.52
CA PRO A 774 11.39 38.34 7.38
C PRO A 774 12.65 39.21 7.50
N LYS A 775 13.60 38.82 8.35
CA LYS A 775 14.86 39.55 8.51
C LYS A 775 15.65 39.53 7.21
N GLU A 776 15.74 38.36 6.56
CA GLU A 776 16.47 38.21 5.30
C GLU A 776 15.76 38.89 4.12
N VAL A 777 14.44 38.75 4.01
CA VAL A 777 13.69 39.44 2.94
C VAL A 777 13.81 40.96 3.11
N ARG A 778 13.87 41.47 4.34
CA ARG A 778 14.16 42.89 4.62
C ARG A 778 15.60 43.28 4.25
N ARG A 779 16.60 42.42 4.51
CA ARG A 779 17.99 42.62 4.07
C ARG A 779 18.11 42.71 2.54
N LEU A 780 17.22 42.04 1.79
CA LEU A 780 17.12 42.16 0.33
C LEU A 780 16.46 43.49 -0.13
N GLY A 781 16.06 44.37 0.78
CA GLY A 781 15.55 45.71 0.48
C GLY A 781 14.03 45.84 0.40
N HIS A 782 13.27 44.85 0.88
CA HIS A 782 11.80 44.86 0.88
C HIS A 782 11.21 45.35 2.23
N ASP A 783 10.03 45.97 2.22
CA ASP A 783 9.33 46.35 3.45
C ASP A 783 8.50 45.16 3.95
N VAL A 784 9.09 44.38 4.86
CA VAL A 784 8.46 43.21 5.47
C VAL A 784 7.96 43.55 6.87
N ARG A 785 6.72 43.14 7.19
CA ARG A 785 6.10 43.26 8.51
C ARG A 785 5.44 41.94 8.90
N ILE A 786 5.25 41.71 10.19
CA ILE A 786 4.68 40.47 10.73
C ILE A 786 3.39 40.78 11.50
N VAL A 787 2.39 39.91 11.44
CA VAL A 787 1.21 39.93 12.32
C VAL A 787 1.06 38.59 13.03
N MET A 788 0.80 38.63 14.34
CA MET A 788 0.43 37.44 15.13
C MET A 788 -0.59 37.78 16.23
N PRO A 789 -1.30 36.79 16.81
CA PRO A 789 -2.10 37.02 18.00
C PRO A 789 -1.27 37.43 19.21
N ARG A 790 -1.84 38.25 20.09
CA ARG A 790 -1.22 38.57 21.37
C ARG A 790 -1.58 37.53 22.44
N TYR A 791 -0.82 36.45 22.53
CA TYR A 791 -1.00 35.45 23.58
C TYR A 791 -0.59 35.98 24.96
N ARG A 792 -1.05 35.30 26.03
CA ARG A 792 -0.71 35.64 27.42
C ARG A 792 0.80 35.78 27.68
N ALA A 793 1.61 34.93 27.04
CA ALA A 793 3.07 34.95 27.15
C ALA A 793 3.72 36.23 26.60
N VAL A 794 3.03 36.95 25.72
CA VAL A 794 3.48 38.23 25.17
C VAL A 794 3.07 39.34 26.13
N ASP A 795 4.01 39.74 26.99
CA ASP A 795 3.83 40.83 27.95
C ASP A 795 4.16 42.19 27.28
N PRO A 796 3.17 43.10 27.10
CA PRO A 796 3.38 44.38 26.45
C PRO A 796 4.35 45.30 27.19
N GLY A 797 4.40 45.20 28.53
CA GLY A 797 5.27 46.03 29.35
C GLY A 797 6.74 45.59 29.24
N LEU A 798 6.99 44.29 29.30
CA LEU A 798 8.34 43.73 29.16
C LEU A 798 8.90 43.88 27.75
N LEU A 799 8.04 43.82 26.73
CA LEU A 799 8.43 43.92 25.32
C LEU A 799 8.32 45.34 24.76
N HIS A 800 7.97 46.33 25.59
CA HIS A 800 7.81 47.74 25.22
C HIS A 800 6.87 47.95 24.00
N LEU A 801 5.77 47.20 23.95
CA LEU A 801 4.81 47.29 22.85
C LEU A 801 4.00 48.59 22.91
N THR A 802 3.74 49.19 21.75
CA THR A 802 2.98 50.44 21.63
C THR A 802 1.64 50.19 20.96
N THR A 803 0.53 50.61 21.57
CA THR A 803 -0.78 50.52 20.91
C THR A 803 -0.87 51.50 19.75
N VAL A 804 -1.05 50.97 18.53
CA VAL A 804 -1.15 51.77 17.29
C VAL A 804 -2.59 51.91 16.81
N LEU A 805 -3.48 50.99 17.17
CA LEU A 805 -4.92 51.09 16.96
C LEU A 805 -5.68 50.63 18.21
N THR A 806 -6.77 51.31 18.53
CA THR A 806 -7.67 50.97 19.65
C THR A 806 -9.10 50.84 19.16
N GLY A 807 -9.83 49.82 19.64
CA GLY A 807 -11.25 49.66 19.34
C GLY A 807 -11.55 49.29 17.89
N LEU A 808 -10.66 48.51 17.26
CA LEU A 808 -10.87 47.99 15.91
C LEU A 808 -12.05 47.01 15.93
N GLU A 809 -13.14 47.36 15.25
CA GLU A 809 -14.36 46.56 15.16
C GLU A 809 -14.19 45.45 14.12
N VAL A 810 -14.07 44.20 14.57
CA VAL A 810 -13.87 43.04 13.70
C VAL A 810 -15.10 42.13 13.75
N PRO A 811 -15.76 41.86 12.62
CA PRO A 811 -16.91 40.96 12.55
C PRO A 811 -16.50 39.49 12.79
N LEU A 812 -17.31 38.75 13.54
CA LEU A 812 -17.19 37.32 13.81
C LEU A 812 -18.60 36.71 13.90
N GLY A 813 -19.06 36.12 12.78
CA GLY A 813 -20.46 35.72 12.60
C GLY A 813 -21.41 36.92 12.71
N ALA A 814 -22.46 36.79 13.51
CA ALA A 814 -23.44 37.85 13.77
C ALA A 814 -22.95 38.91 14.79
N GLN A 815 -21.76 38.74 15.38
CA GLN A 815 -21.23 39.64 16.40
C GLN A 815 -20.07 40.47 15.85
N THR A 816 -19.85 41.64 16.45
CA THR A 816 -18.65 42.44 16.25
C THR A 816 -17.84 42.41 17.55
N VAL A 817 -16.60 41.94 17.47
CA VAL A 817 -15.68 41.87 18.61
C VAL A 817 -14.56 42.88 18.40
N THR A 818 -14.29 43.70 19.41
CA THR A 818 -13.28 44.75 19.34
C THR A 818 -11.91 44.24 19.78
N CYS A 819 -10.86 44.68 19.08
CA CYS A 819 -9.47 44.45 19.48
C CYS A 819 -8.65 45.74 19.43
N SER A 820 -7.45 45.68 19.99
CA SER A 820 -6.41 46.68 19.77
C SER A 820 -5.26 46.06 18.97
N ILE A 821 -4.52 46.89 18.23
CA ILE A 821 -3.30 46.47 17.56
C ILE A 821 -2.12 47.10 18.29
N LEU A 822 -1.18 46.28 18.74
CA LEU A 822 0.07 46.74 19.33
C LEU A 822 1.22 46.51 18.36
N GLU A 823 2.14 47.46 18.28
CA GLU A 823 3.37 47.36 17.50
C GLU A 823 4.55 47.06 18.42
N GLY A 824 5.40 46.13 17.99
CA GLY A 824 6.72 45.83 18.55
C GLY A 824 7.78 45.68 17.46
N ARG A 825 8.92 45.10 17.82
CA ARG A 825 10.04 44.86 16.91
C ARG A 825 10.63 43.46 17.09
N LEU A 826 10.95 42.81 15.98
CA LEU A 826 11.80 41.63 15.91
C LEU A 826 13.08 42.00 15.16
N GLY A 827 14.14 42.35 15.89
CA GLY A 827 15.28 43.04 15.30
C GLY A 827 14.82 44.35 14.63
N GLU A 828 15.06 44.49 13.33
CA GLU A 828 14.61 45.65 12.55
C GLU A 828 13.21 45.50 11.93
N VAL A 829 12.60 44.31 12.03
CA VAL A 829 11.30 44.00 11.42
C VAL A 829 10.15 44.46 12.32
N PRO A 830 9.22 45.31 11.85
CA PRO A 830 8.00 45.65 12.59
C PRO A 830 7.10 44.42 12.75
N ILE A 831 6.59 44.21 13.97
CA ILE A 831 5.61 43.16 14.26
C ILE A 831 4.37 43.76 14.93
N TYR A 832 3.20 43.33 14.48
CA TYR A 832 1.90 43.72 15.03
C TYR A 832 1.25 42.57 15.78
N PHE A 833 0.66 42.89 16.92
CA PHE A 833 -0.04 41.95 17.78
C PHE A 833 -1.53 42.27 17.82
N VAL A 834 -2.36 41.30 17.44
CA VAL A 834 -3.83 41.40 17.59
C VAL A 834 -4.19 41.11 19.04
N ASP A 835 -4.48 42.17 19.81
CA ASP A 835 -4.84 42.08 21.23
C ASP A 835 -6.34 42.01 21.40
N CYS A 836 -6.80 40.78 21.55
CA CYS A 836 -8.17 40.42 21.88
C CYS A 836 -8.13 39.45 23.07
N PRO A 837 -8.03 39.96 24.31
CA PRO A 837 -7.88 39.11 25.50
C PRO A 837 -8.97 38.04 25.62
N GLN A 838 -10.20 38.29 25.15
CA GLN A 838 -11.26 37.28 25.18
C GLN A 838 -10.91 36.00 24.41
N LEU A 839 -10.05 36.09 23.38
CA LEU A 839 -9.67 34.99 22.49
C LEU A 839 -8.23 34.49 22.73
N TYR A 840 -7.31 35.37 23.12
CA TYR A 840 -5.87 35.05 23.16
C TYR A 840 -5.23 35.03 24.55
N ASP A 841 -5.91 35.53 25.59
CA ASP A 841 -5.43 35.45 26.98
C ASP A 841 -5.70 34.06 27.59
N ARG A 842 -4.94 33.07 27.13
CA ARG A 842 -5.05 31.65 27.51
C ARG A 842 -3.71 31.07 27.96
N ASP A 843 -3.76 29.90 28.61
CA ASP A 843 -2.58 29.16 29.09
C ASP A 843 -1.77 28.48 27.96
N GLY A 844 -2.18 28.61 26.70
CA GLY A 844 -1.51 28.00 25.55
C GLY A 844 -1.91 28.63 24.22
N ILE A 845 -1.27 28.18 23.14
CA ILE A 845 -1.50 28.68 21.77
C ILE A 845 -2.69 27.95 21.11
N TYR A 846 -2.74 26.61 21.19
CA TYR A 846 -3.70 25.73 20.51
C TYR A 846 -4.43 24.80 21.47
N GLY A 847 -5.45 24.08 20.96
CA GLY A 847 -6.15 23.00 21.65
C GLY A 847 -7.42 23.45 22.37
N PHE A 848 -7.97 24.61 21.99
CA PHE A 848 -9.18 25.14 22.59
C PHE A 848 -10.39 24.83 21.69
N GLY A 849 -11.56 24.58 22.29
CA GLY A 849 -12.76 24.20 21.55
C GLY A 849 -13.32 25.28 20.61
N ASP A 850 -12.79 26.51 20.68
CA ASP A 850 -13.11 27.66 19.84
C ASP A 850 -11.95 28.08 18.92
N ASP A 851 -11.00 27.18 18.64
CA ASP A 851 -9.84 27.47 17.78
C ASP A 851 -10.25 27.95 16.37
N ASP A 852 -11.35 27.47 15.82
CA ASP A 852 -11.91 27.99 14.57
C ASP A 852 -12.22 29.50 14.67
N ALA A 853 -12.98 29.90 15.69
CA ALA A 853 -13.34 31.29 15.94
C ALA A 853 -12.11 32.17 16.19
N ARG A 854 -11.12 31.68 16.95
CA ARG A 854 -9.88 32.40 17.29
C ARG A 854 -9.06 32.73 16.06
N PHE A 855 -8.92 31.79 15.13
CA PHE A 855 -8.11 31.96 13.93
C PHE A 855 -8.88 32.58 12.75
N ILE A 856 -10.20 32.39 12.67
CA ILE A 856 -11.08 33.23 11.83
C ILE A 856 -10.93 34.69 12.24
N TYR A 857 -11.01 34.98 13.54
CA TYR A 857 -10.87 36.34 14.06
C TYR A 857 -9.52 36.96 13.69
N LEU A 858 -8.42 36.20 13.81
CA LEU A 858 -7.10 36.65 13.36
C LEU A 858 -7.12 37.04 11.87
N CYS A 859 -7.62 36.16 11.00
CA CYS A 859 -7.70 36.42 9.57
C CYS A 859 -8.52 37.69 9.25
N ARG A 860 -9.64 37.89 9.94
CA ARG A 860 -10.49 39.08 9.75
C ARG A 860 -9.88 40.35 10.34
N ALA A 861 -9.22 40.26 11.49
CA ALA A 861 -8.53 41.39 12.12
C ALA A 861 -7.38 41.87 11.22
N VAL A 862 -6.60 40.95 10.65
CA VAL A 862 -5.51 41.25 9.69
C VAL A 862 -6.02 42.05 8.51
N LEU A 863 -7.14 41.66 7.89
CA LEU A 863 -7.69 42.39 6.75
C LEU A 863 -8.31 43.74 7.15
N THR A 864 -8.91 43.81 8.35
CA THR A 864 -9.57 45.02 8.85
C THR A 864 -8.58 46.11 9.29
N MET A 865 -7.39 45.73 9.77
CA MET A 865 -6.37 46.69 10.24
C MET A 865 -5.57 47.38 9.12
N LEU A 866 -5.53 46.83 7.89
CA LEU A 866 -4.64 47.32 6.82
C LEU A 866 -4.87 48.80 6.46
N LYS A 867 -6.14 49.19 6.26
CA LYS A 867 -6.49 50.58 5.92
C LYS A 867 -6.27 51.55 7.09
N PRO A 868 -6.74 51.27 8.33
CA PRO A 868 -6.45 52.13 9.47
C PRO A 868 -4.96 52.30 9.80
N LEU A 869 -4.12 51.31 9.46
CA LEU A 869 -2.66 51.40 9.61
C LEU A 869 -1.94 52.13 8.46
N ASP A 870 -2.66 52.54 7.42
CA ASP A 870 -2.08 53.08 6.19
C ASP A 870 -1.01 52.14 5.58
N PHE A 871 -1.27 50.83 5.64
CA PHE A 871 -0.37 49.80 5.13
C PHE A 871 -1.14 48.76 4.32
N ILE A 872 -1.13 48.96 2.99
CA ILE A 872 -1.62 47.97 2.02
C ILE A 872 -0.41 47.20 1.46
N PRO A 873 -0.25 45.90 1.77
CA PRO A 873 0.84 45.08 1.25
C PRO A 873 0.62 44.73 -0.23
N ASP A 874 1.70 44.47 -0.95
CA ASP A 874 1.64 43.84 -2.28
C ASP A 874 1.33 42.34 -2.15
N VAL A 875 1.91 41.70 -1.13
CA VAL A 875 1.73 40.27 -0.83
C VAL A 875 1.42 40.05 0.64
N ILE A 876 0.39 39.25 0.94
CA ILE A 876 0.19 38.63 2.25
C ILE A 876 0.71 37.19 2.18
N HIS A 877 1.74 36.90 2.98
CA HIS A 877 2.30 35.56 3.13
C HIS A 877 1.70 34.90 4.37
N VAL A 878 0.85 33.90 4.14
CA VAL A 878 0.12 33.18 5.17
C VAL A 878 0.80 31.84 5.47
N HIS A 879 0.83 31.47 6.75
CA HIS A 879 1.46 30.26 7.24
C HIS A 879 0.45 29.32 7.90
N ASP A 880 0.39 28.09 7.39
CA ASP A 880 -0.46 26.99 7.84
C ASP A 880 -1.97 27.33 7.93
N TRP A 881 -2.75 26.37 8.44
CA TRP A 881 -4.21 26.44 8.49
C TRP A 881 -4.75 27.64 9.29
N HIS A 882 -3.99 28.14 10.26
CA HIS A 882 -4.36 29.27 11.13
C HIS A 882 -4.66 30.56 10.36
N THR A 883 -4.01 30.75 9.21
CA THR A 883 -4.09 31.98 8.40
C THR A 883 -4.55 31.70 6.97
N ALA A 884 -4.77 30.43 6.63
CA ALA A 884 -5.15 29.94 5.30
C ALA A 884 -6.53 30.40 4.80
N LEU A 885 -7.36 31.02 5.65
CA LEU A 885 -8.63 31.63 5.21
C LEU A 885 -8.47 32.99 4.56
N ILE A 886 -7.34 33.71 4.75
CA ILE A 886 -7.15 35.05 4.19
C ILE A 886 -7.31 35.08 2.65
N PRO A 887 -6.71 34.17 1.86
CA PRO A 887 -6.92 34.12 0.42
C PRO A 887 -8.40 33.99 0.04
N ASN A 888 -9.12 33.09 0.72
CA ASN A 888 -10.55 32.90 0.49
C ASN A 888 -11.36 34.16 0.85
N LEU A 889 -11.06 34.82 1.97
CA LEU A 889 -11.74 36.04 2.40
C LEU A 889 -11.52 37.18 1.40
N LEU A 890 -10.29 37.36 0.91
CA LEU A 890 -9.95 38.40 -0.08
C LEU A 890 -10.72 38.21 -1.39
N ASP A 891 -10.80 36.99 -1.88
CA ASP A 891 -11.47 36.66 -3.14
C ASP A 891 -12.99 36.75 -3.10
N VAL A 892 -13.57 36.66 -1.91
CA VAL A 892 -15.02 36.53 -1.74
C VAL A 892 -15.62 37.78 -1.08
N LEU A 893 -15.12 38.17 0.08
CA LEU A 893 -15.69 39.28 0.85
C LEU A 893 -15.11 40.64 0.51
N TYR A 894 -13.87 40.68 0.01
CA TYR A 894 -13.16 41.92 -0.31
C TYR A 894 -12.87 42.08 -1.81
N ALA A 895 -13.51 41.28 -2.66
CA ALA A 895 -13.32 41.29 -4.11
C ALA A 895 -13.59 42.65 -4.76
N ASP A 896 -14.56 43.39 -4.21
CA ASP A 896 -14.98 44.71 -4.70
C ASP A 896 -14.20 45.88 -4.07
N ASP A 897 -13.31 45.61 -3.10
CA ASP A 897 -12.49 46.64 -2.49
C ASP A 897 -11.25 46.94 -3.34
N PRO A 898 -11.09 48.14 -3.93
CA PRO A 898 -10.02 48.42 -4.89
C PRO A 898 -8.61 48.36 -4.29
N ASP A 899 -8.48 48.49 -2.97
CA ASP A 899 -7.18 48.41 -2.29
C ASP A 899 -6.84 46.98 -1.89
N LEU A 900 -7.83 46.22 -1.41
CA LEU A 900 -7.61 44.87 -0.89
C LEU A 900 -7.67 43.81 -2.00
N ALA A 901 -8.48 44.01 -3.04
CA ALA A 901 -8.61 43.07 -4.14
C ALA A 901 -7.35 42.92 -4.99
N ARG A 902 -6.36 43.84 -4.88
CA ARG A 902 -5.08 43.76 -5.59
C ARG A 902 -3.97 43.06 -4.81
N ILE A 903 -4.22 42.70 -3.56
CA ILE A 903 -3.26 42.01 -2.71
C ILE A 903 -3.12 40.58 -3.23
N SER A 904 -1.88 40.13 -3.44
CA SER A 904 -1.59 38.73 -3.77
C SER A 904 -1.32 37.92 -2.51
N THR A 905 -1.51 36.60 -2.59
CA THR A 905 -1.39 35.71 -1.46
C THR A 905 -0.47 34.54 -1.74
N VAL A 906 0.42 34.28 -0.79
CA VAL A 906 1.27 33.08 -0.77
C VAL A 906 0.96 32.28 0.47
N LEU A 907 0.65 30.99 0.33
CA LEU A 907 0.48 30.08 1.46
C LEU A 907 1.72 29.21 1.61
N THR A 908 2.34 29.18 2.79
CA THR A 908 3.36 28.17 3.12
C THR A 908 2.80 27.11 4.07
N ILE A 909 2.93 25.85 3.66
CA ILE A 909 2.58 24.65 4.40
C ILE A 909 3.84 24.11 5.09
N HIS A 910 3.88 24.17 6.41
CA HIS A 910 5.00 23.63 7.22
C HIS A 910 4.76 22.18 7.64
N ASN A 911 3.50 21.78 7.78
CA ASN A 911 3.11 20.44 8.16
C ASN A 911 1.66 20.14 7.73
N LEU A 912 1.45 19.12 6.92
CA LEU A 912 0.11 18.72 6.45
C LEU A 912 -0.73 17.96 7.49
N ALA A 913 -0.12 17.49 8.58
CA ALA A 913 -0.86 16.76 9.62
C ALA A 913 -1.90 17.63 10.35
N PHE A 914 -1.74 18.96 10.31
CA PHE A 914 -2.67 19.90 10.95
C PHE A 914 -3.33 20.79 9.90
N GLN A 915 -4.60 20.50 9.59
CA GLN A 915 -5.30 21.10 8.45
C GLN A 915 -6.37 22.12 8.84
N GLY A 916 -6.73 22.21 10.13
CA GLY A 916 -7.83 23.06 10.60
C GLY A 916 -9.17 22.62 10.01
N VAL A 917 -9.55 21.36 10.29
CA VAL A 917 -10.84 20.79 9.86
C VAL A 917 -11.90 21.10 10.91
N PHE A 918 -12.93 21.83 10.51
CA PHE A 918 -14.01 22.28 11.38
C PHE A 918 -15.40 22.02 10.76
N GLY A 919 -16.44 22.25 11.56
CA GLY A 919 -17.83 22.13 11.11
C GLY A 919 -18.30 23.34 10.29
N PHE A 920 -19.46 23.21 9.64
CA PHE A 920 -20.05 24.27 8.80
C PHE A 920 -20.22 25.61 9.52
N GLY A 921 -20.41 25.60 10.84
CA GLY A 921 -20.53 26.82 11.66
C GLY A 921 -19.34 27.77 11.53
N SER A 922 -18.15 27.26 11.24
CA SER A 922 -16.95 28.08 11.02
C SER A 922 -17.06 28.95 9.77
N LEU A 923 -17.79 28.54 8.73
CA LEU A 923 -18.09 29.42 7.58
C LEU A 923 -19.00 30.56 7.97
N HIS A 924 -20.00 30.31 8.82
CA HIS A 924 -20.86 31.36 9.33
C HIS A 924 -20.07 32.38 10.16
N LEU A 925 -19.18 31.92 11.04
CA LEU A 925 -18.26 32.79 11.79
C LEU A 925 -17.36 33.63 10.86
N ALA A 926 -16.86 33.02 9.78
CA ALA A 926 -16.06 33.71 8.76
C ALA A 926 -16.87 34.64 7.84
N GLY A 927 -18.21 34.51 7.82
CA GLY A 927 -19.09 35.20 6.87
C GLY A 927 -19.05 34.62 5.45
N LEU A 928 -18.62 33.36 5.31
CA LEU A 928 -18.46 32.65 4.03
C LEU A 928 -19.58 31.63 3.75
N ASP A 929 -20.56 31.49 4.65
CA ASP A 929 -21.66 30.52 4.51
C ASP A 929 -22.49 30.65 3.22
N PRO A 930 -22.70 31.84 2.61
CA PRO A 930 -23.41 31.94 1.33
C PRO A 930 -22.71 31.25 0.15
N TRP A 931 -21.38 31.07 0.24
CA TRP A 931 -20.56 30.43 -0.80
C TRP A 931 -20.33 28.94 -0.56
N GLY A 932 -20.78 28.41 0.59
CA GLY A 932 -20.78 26.98 0.88
C GLY A 932 -19.40 26.31 0.95
N LEU A 933 -19.40 24.98 0.85
CA LEU A 933 -18.19 24.15 0.83
C LEU A 933 -17.50 24.22 -0.54
N ILE A 934 -16.16 24.09 -0.57
CA ILE A 934 -15.45 23.91 -1.83
C ILE A 934 -15.74 22.49 -2.32
N LYS A 935 -16.13 22.33 -3.59
CA LYS A 935 -16.30 21.04 -4.24
C LYS A 935 -15.14 20.80 -5.21
N VAL A 936 -14.14 20.06 -4.76
CA VAL A 936 -12.96 19.67 -5.53
C VAL A 936 -13.08 18.29 -6.16
N GLY A 937 -14.14 17.54 -5.86
CA GLY A 937 -14.39 16.19 -6.40
C GLY A 937 -13.83 15.08 -5.52
N GLU A 938 -13.45 15.41 -4.29
CA GLU A 938 -12.86 14.50 -3.29
C GLU A 938 -13.79 14.47 -2.08
N PRO A 939 -14.52 13.37 -1.82
CA PRO A 939 -15.61 13.36 -0.84
C PRO A 939 -15.20 13.84 0.57
N HIS A 940 -13.99 13.47 1.03
CA HIS A 940 -13.44 13.88 2.33
C HIS A 940 -13.02 15.35 2.43
N LEU A 941 -12.90 16.07 1.30
CA LEU A 941 -12.67 17.54 1.27
C LEU A 941 -13.94 18.31 0.92
N ASP A 942 -14.82 17.69 0.16
CA ASP A 942 -16.05 18.29 -0.36
C ASP A 942 -17.10 18.51 0.74
N ASP A 943 -17.07 17.72 1.81
CA ASP A 943 -18.11 17.69 2.85
C ASP A 943 -17.67 18.27 4.22
N VAL A 944 -16.45 18.82 4.32
CA VAL A 944 -15.90 19.42 5.55
C VAL A 944 -15.39 20.85 5.33
N VAL A 945 -15.28 21.64 6.41
CA VAL A 945 -14.63 22.95 6.35
C VAL A 945 -13.15 22.78 6.68
N ASN A 946 -12.32 22.61 5.65
CA ASN A 946 -10.88 22.51 5.79
C ASN A 946 -10.20 23.87 5.50
N PHE A 947 -9.67 24.54 6.52
CA PHE A 947 -9.06 25.87 6.36
C PHE A 947 -7.81 25.82 5.47
N LEU A 948 -6.94 24.81 5.66
CA LEU A 948 -5.74 24.66 4.85
C LEU A 948 -6.09 24.36 3.40
N GLY A 949 -7.06 23.48 3.16
CA GLY A 949 -7.58 23.19 1.81
C GLY A 949 -8.16 24.40 1.11
N ARG A 950 -8.89 25.26 1.83
CA ARG A 950 -9.32 26.56 1.30
C ARG A 950 -8.13 27.44 0.93
N GLY A 951 -7.11 27.51 1.78
CA GLY A 951 -5.89 28.24 1.47
C GLY A 951 -5.19 27.73 0.21
N ILE A 952 -5.01 26.42 0.07
CA ILE A 952 -4.42 25.79 -1.13
C ILE A 952 -5.23 26.14 -2.38
N HIS A 953 -6.56 26.06 -2.27
CA HIS A 953 -7.45 26.34 -3.40
C HIS A 953 -7.39 27.81 -3.82
N PHE A 954 -7.46 28.76 -2.87
CA PHE A 954 -7.62 30.19 -3.17
C PHE A 954 -6.32 31.00 -3.27
N ALA A 955 -5.20 30.53 -2.69
CA ALA A 955 -3.94 31.26 -2.76
C ALA A 955 -3.41 31.39 -4.19
N ASP A 956 -2.76 32.51 -4.49
CA ASP A 956 -2.18 32.77 -5.82
C ASP A 956 -0.90 31.94 -6.05
N ALA A 957 -0.18 31.63 -4.97
CA ALA A 957 0.86 30.59 -4.95
C ALA A 957 0.86 29.81 -3.62
N VAL A 958 1.24 28.54 -3.70
CA VAL A 958 1.36 27.62 -2.57
C VAL A 958 2.81 27.15 -2.48
N ASN A 959 3.35 27.12 -1.28
CA ASN A 959 4.71 26.72 -0.98
C ASN A 959 4.72 25.66 0.13
N THR A 960 5.71 24.77 0.09
CA THR A 960 6.10 23.95 1.23
C THR A 960 7.61 23.97 1.41
N VAL A 961 8.08 23.45 2.53
CA VAL A 961 9.42 23.72 3.07
C VAL A 961 10.55 22.84 2.49
N SER A 962 10.30 22.20 1.34
CA SER A 962 11.24 21.32 0.61
C SER A 962 10.70 21.04 -0.80
N GLU A 963 11.61 20.87 -1.77
CA GLU A 963 11.27 20.48 -3.14
C GLU A 963 10.82 19.04 -3.21
N ARG A 964 11.56 18.13 -2.56
CA ARG A 964 11.15 16.73 -2.47
C ARG A 964 9.82 16.59 -1.75
N TYR A 965 9.63 17.28 -0.62
CA TYR A 965 8.38 17.22 0.12
C TYR A 965 7.21 17.74 -0.73
N ALA A 966 7.40 18.79 -1.54
CA ALA A 966 6.37 19.28 -2.47
C ALA A 966 5.92 18.19 -3.46
N GLN A 967 6.81 17.28 -3.86
CA GLN A 967 6.47 16.12 -4.70
C GLN A 967 5.80 15.02 -3.88
N GLU A 968 6.36 14.69 -2.72
CA GLU A 968 5.88 13.62 -1.84
C GLU A 968 4.43 13.87 -1.39
N ILE A 969 4.09 15.09 -0.97
CA ILE A 969 2.74 15.44 -0.50
C ILE A 969 1.66 15.39 -1.57
N GLN A 970 2.05 15.27 -2.84
CA GLN A 970 1.16 14.96 -3.94
C GLN A 970 0.96 13.46 -4.10
N THR A 971 1.33 12.63 -3.13
CA THR A 971 1.03 11.19 -3.13
C THR A 971 0.11 10.84 -1.96
N PRO A 972 -0.71 9.79 -2.06
CA PRO A 972 -1.59 9.39 -0.95
C PRO A 972 -0.85 9.10 0.36
N GLU A 973 0.42 8.66 0.27
CA GLU A 973 1.22 8.29 1.44
C GLU A 973 1.61 9.49 2.31
N PHE A 974 1.97 10.63 1.72
CA PHE A 974 2.45 11.82 2.44
C PHE A 974 1.47 12.99 2.40
N GLY A 975 0.43 12.92 1.58
CA GLY A 975 -0.50 14.02 1.35
C GLY A 975 -1.55 14.21 2.44
N GLU A 976 -1.68 13.30 3.41
CA GLU A 976 -2.64 13.41 4.53
C GLU A 976 -4.09 13.64 4.05
N GLY A 977 -4.48 13.00 2.94
CA GLY A 977 -5.78 13.22 2.27
C GLY A 977 -5.88 14.52 1.47
N MET A 978 -4.85 15.36 1.45
CA MET A 978 -4.79 16.57 0.60
C MET A 978 -4.15 16.32 -0.76
N ASP A 979 -3.65 15.11 -1.05
CA ASP A 979 -2.84 14.83 -2.24
C ASP A 979 -3.57 15.15 -3.55
N ALA A 980 -4.85 14.80 -3.66
CA ALA A 980 -5.64 15.12 -4.84
C ALA A 980 -5.82 16.63 -5.04
N LEU A 981 -6.07 17.39 -3.96
CA LEU A 981 -6.13 18.85 -4.03
C LEU A 981 -4.77 19.44 -4.39
N LEU A 982 -3.69 18.94 -3.82
CA LEU A 982 -2.33 19.38 -4.09
C LEU A 982 -1.92 19.09 -5.54
N LYS A 983 -2.20 17.88 -6.07
CA LYS A 983 -2.01 17.53 -7.48
C LYS A 983 -2.76 18.48 -8.41
N ARG A 984 -4.03 18.78 -8.11
CA ARG A 984 -4.84 19.71 -8.90
C ARG A 984 -4.27 21.14 -8.90
N ASN A 985 -3.60 21.51 -7.82
CA ASN A 985 -2.94 22.80 -7.66
C ASN A 985 -1.41 22.73 -7.88
N ALA A 986 -0.90 21.65 -8.51
CA ALA A 986 0.53 21.43 -8.69
C ALA A 986 1.22 22.56 -9.48
N HIS A 987 0.49 23.17 -10.43
CA HIS A 987 0.94 24.30 -11.24
C HIS A 987 1.34 25.55 -10.42
N LYS A 988 0.86 25.66 -9.17
CA LYS A 988 1.17 26.75 -8.24
C LYS A 988 1.77 26.26 -6.92
N LEU A 989 2.18 24.99 -6.84
CA LEU A 989 2.82 24.41 -5.68
C LEU A 989 4.34 24.43 -5.86
N HIS A 990 5.03 25.06 -4.91
CA HIS A 990 6.47 25.24 -4.92
C HIS A 990 7.11 24.61 -3.68
N GLY A 991 8.34 24.14 -3.80
CA GLY A 991 9.17 23.76 -2.66
C GLY A 991 10.30 24.76 -2.47
N ILE A 992 10.44 25.32 -1.27
CA ILE A 992 11.56 26.17 -0.90
C ILE A 992 12.11 25.69 0.45
N VAL A 993 13.32 25.15 0.40
CA VAL A 993 14.05 24.65 1.58
C VAL A 993 14.24 25.75 2.63
N ASN A 994 14.04 25.43 3.90
CA ASN A 994 14.27 26.38 4.99
C ASN A 994 15.77 26.62 5.23
N GLY A 995 16.11 27.80 5.73
CA GLY A 995 17.41 28.06 6.35
C GLY A 995 17.34 27.98 7.89
N ILE A 996 18.47 28.24 8.55
CA ILE A 996 18.53 28.48 10.00
C ILE A 996 18.97 29.91 10.31
N ASP A 997 18.62 30.40 11.51
CA ASP A 997 19.17 31.66 12.03
C ASP A 997 20.65 31.43 12.41
N THR A 998 21.55 31.83 11.52
CA THR A 998 23.00 31.61 11.69
C THR A 998 23.63 32.53 12.72
N GLU A 999 22.91 33.54 13.23
CA GLU A 999 23.35 34.33 14.38
C GLU A 999 23.04 33.60 15.70
N LEU A 1000 21.91 32.88 15.75
CA LEU A 1000 21.55 32.04 16.89
C LEU A 1000 22.38 30.74 16.93
N PHE A 1001 22.62 30.14 15.76
CA PHE A 1001 23.31 28.87 15.58
C PHE A 1001 24.74 29.09 15.06
N ASP A 1002 25.58 29.73 15.87
CA ASP A 1002 26.95 30.11 15.49
C ASP A 1002 28.02 29.48 16.40
N PRO A 1003 28.71 28.40 16.01
CA PRO A 1003 29.73 27.77 16.86
C PRO A 1003 30.91 28.70 17.21
N GLU A 1004 31.07 29.84 16.54
CA GLU A 1004 32.11 30.83 16.85
C GLU A 1004 31.73 31.74 18.05
N HIS A 1005 30.44 31.98 18.26
CA HIS A 1005 29.95 32.95 19.26
C HIS A 1005 28.83 32.41 20.17
N ASP A 1006 28.43 31.15 20.01
CA ASP A 1006 27.31 30.55 20.73
C ASP A 1006 27.60 30.50 22.25
N PRO A 1007 26.84 31.24 23.08
CA PRO A 1007 27.09 31.30 24.52
C PRO A 1007 26.71 30.00 25.25
N ALA A 1008 25.98 29.07 24.62
CA ALA A 1008 25.59 27.81 25.24
C ALA A 1008 26.68 26.74 25.17
N ILE A 1009 27.74 26.95 24.38
CA ILE A 1009 28.84 25.99 24.25
C ILE A 1009 30.10 26.51 24.96
N PRO A 1010 30.84 25.65 25.67
CA PRO A 1010 31.99 26.08 26.47
C PRO A 1010 33.24 26.41 25.64
N HIS A 1011 33.35 25.86 24.43
CA HIS A 1011 34.50 26.08 23.54
C HIS A 1011 34.04 26.44 22.13
N HIS A 1012 34.43 27.62 21.66
CA HIS A 1012 34.09 28.12 20.33
C HIS A 1012 35.02 27.62 19.24
N TYR A 1013 34.50 27.49 18.02
CA TYR A 1013 35.24 26.99 16.86
C TYR A 1013 34.63 27.47 15.54
N THR A 1014 35.38 27.30 14.45
CA THR A 1014 34.95 27.69 13.09
C THR A 1014 35.13 26.53 12.12
N ALA A 1015 34.57 26.64 10.91
CA ALA A 1015 34.81 25.67 9.84
C ALA A 1015 36.29 25.55 9.45
N ALA A 1016 37.06 26.63 9.60
CA ALA A 1016 38.50 26.66 9.34
C ALA A 1016 39.33 25.98 10.44
N ASP A 1017 38.80 25.92 11.67
CA ASP A 1017 39.44 25.24 12.80
C ASP A 1017 38.40 24.53 13.69
N PRO A 1018 37.92 23.34 13.29
CA PRO A 1018 36.92 22.59 14.05
C PRO A 1018 37.52 21.79 15.22
N ALA A 1019 38.84 21.80 15.42
CA ALA A 1019 39.50 20.99 16.45
C ALA A 1019 38.96 21.22 17.88
N PRO A 1020 38.56 22.45 18.31
CA PRO A 1020 37.97 22.66 19.63
C PRO A 1020 36.63 21.93 19.85
N LYS A 1021 35.97 21.43 18.80
CA LYS A 1021 34.79 20.57 18.89
C LYS A 1021 35.03 19.35 19.80
N ALA A 1022 36.25 18.80 19.81
CA ALA A 1022 36.62 17.69 20.69
C ALA A 1022 36.52 18.05 22.19
N LEU A 1023 36.75 19.32 22.55
CA LEU A 1023 36.58 19.82 23.92
C LEU A 1023 35.10 19.89 24.30
N ASN A 1024 34.23 20.31 23.37
CA ASN A 1024 32.79 20.26 23.57
C ASN A 1024 32.27 18.82 23.72
N LYS A 1025 32.83 17.86 22.95
CA LYS A 1025 32.53 16.43 23.11
C LYS A 1025 32.89 15.93 24.52
N ALA A 1026 34.07 16.31 25.03
CA ALA A 1026 34.49 15.95 26.39
C ALA A 1026 33.58 16.58 27.46
N ALA A 1027 33.20 17.86 27.29
CA ALA A 1027 32.27 18.54 28.18
C ALA A 1027 30.89 17.87 28.18
N LEU A 1028 30.35 17.56 26.99
CA LEU A 1028 29.08 16.86 26.82
C LEU A 1028 29.09 15.48 27.49
N ARG A 1029 30.16 14.69 27.30
CA ARG A 1029 30.33 13.40 27.98
C ARG A 1029 30.32 13.55 29.50
N SER A 1030 31.00 14.55 30.03
CA SER A 1030 31.01 14.84 31.47
C SER A 1030 29.62 15.22 31.99
N VAL A 1031 28.87 16.04 31.26
CA VAL A 1031 27.50 16.46 31.64
C VAL A 1031 26.54 15.27 31.63
N LEU A 1032 26.66 14.39 30.63
CA LEU A 1032 25.75 13.25 30.43
C LEU A 1032 26.18 11.96 31.15
N GLY A 1033 27.34 11.95 31.81
CA GLY A 1033 27.90 10.76 32.46
C GLY A 1033 28.34 9.66 31.48
N LEU A 1034 28.72 10.03 30.25
CA LEU A 1034 29.19 9.11 29.21
C LEU A 1034 30.69 8.83 29.35
N ARG A 1035 31.13 7.62 28.98
CA ARG A 1035 32.54 7.23 29.06
C ARG A 1035 33.40 8.01 28.05
N ASP A 1036 34.61 8.34 28.45
CA ASP A 1036 35.59 8.89 27.53
C ASP A 1036 36.30 7.76 26.77
N GLU A 1037 35.78 7.42 25.59
CA GLU A 1037 36.31 6.36 24.72
C GLU A 1037 36.36 6.80 23.26
N ALA A 1038 37.06 6.02 22.41
CA ALA A 1038 37.25 6.35 21.00
C ALA A 1038 35.98 6.18 20.14
N ALA A 1039 34.87 5.70 20.71
CA ALA A 1039 33.61 5.52 20.01
C ALA A 1039 32.99 6.84 19.51
N PRO A 1040 32.25 6.81 18.39
CA PRO A 1040 31.43 7.94 17.96
C PRO A 1040 30.26 8.16 18.93
N LEU A 1041 29.92 9.42 19.14
CA LEU A 1041 28.78 9.89 19.92
C LEU A 1041 27.70 10.40 18.97
N VAL A 1042 26.57 9.71 18.97
CA VAL A 1042 25.37 10.04 18.20
C VAL A 1042 24.39 10.80 19.10
N ALA A 1043 23.96 11.98 18.66
CA ALA A 1043 22.89 12.76 19.30
C ALA A 1043 21.55 12.52 18.60
N LEU A 1044 20.50 12.32 19.39
CA LEU A 1044 19.11 12.32 18.94
C LEU A 1044 18.37 13.45 19.67
N ILE A 1045 18.01 14.50 18.92
CA ILE A 1045 17.29 15.67 19.44
C ILE A 1045 15.93 15.72 18.71
N SER A 1046 14.89 15.17 19.33
CA SER A 1046 13.61 14.98 18.63
C SER A 1046 12.41 14.86 19.57
N ARG A 1047 11.22 15.09 19.02
CA ARG A 1047 9.98 14.53 19.61
C ARG A 1047 10.03 13.01 19.49
N LEU A 1048 9.55 12.29 20.51
CA LEU A 1048 9.66 10.84 20.58
C LEU A 1048 8.34 10.17 20.13
N TYR A 1049 8.14 10.07 18.82
CA TYR A 1049 6.97 9.46 18.17
C TYR A 1049 7.42 8.65 16.95
N ASP A 1050 6.59 7.74 16.46
CA ASP A 1050 6.86 6.89 15.27
C ASP A 1050 7.20 7.72 14.04
N GLN A 1051 6.56 8.90 13.88
CA GLN A 1051 6.91 9.87 12.82
C GLN A 1051 8.43 10.15 12.74
N LYS A 1052 9.13 10.12 13.89
CA LYS A 1052 10.55 10.44 14.02
C LYS A 1052 11.47 9.20 13.97
N GLY A 1053 10.94 8.04 13.57
CA GLY A 1053 11.71 6.80 13.42
C GLY A 1053 12.12 6.14 14.73
N ILE A 1054 11.43 6.44 15.83
CA ILE A 1054 11.80 5.91 17.15
C ILE A 1054 11.50 4.41 17.26
N ASP A 1055 10.48 3.93 16.55
CA ASP A 1055 10.20 2.51 16.29
C ASP A 1055 11.35 1.80 15.56
N LEU A 1056 12.02 2.45 14.61
CA LEU A 1056 13.21 1.89 13.97
C LEU A 1056 14.37 1.78 14.97
N ILE A 1057 14.60 2.87 15.72
CA ILE A 1057 15.66 2.95 16.74
C ILE A 1057 15.45 1.90 17.83
N GLU A 1058 14.22 1.70 18.31
CA GLU A 1058 13.86 0.68 19.30
C GLU A 1058 14.28 -0.73 18.85
N GLN A 1059 14.03 -1.06 17.58
CA GLN A 1059 14.35 -2.38 17.01
C GLN A 1059 15.86 -2.63 16.89
N VAL A 1060 16.65 -1.59 16.58
CA VAL A 1060 18.11 -1.73 16.43
C VAL A 1060 18.90 -1.34 17.67
N MET A 1061 18.26 -0.87 18.73
CA MET A 1061 18.93 -0.43 19.96
C MET A 1061 19.91 -1.47 20.52
N PRO A 1062 19.58 -2.78 20.61
CA PRO A 1062 20.53 -3.78 21.08
C PRO A 1062 21.76 -3.91 20.15
N ALA A 1063 21.56 -3.80 18.84
CA ALA A 1063 22.64 -3.87 17.85
C ALA A 1063 23.54 -2.62 17.90
N LEU A 1064 22.96 -1.43 18.08
CA LEU A 1064 23.71 -0.17 18.25
C LEU A 1064 24.59 -0.20 19.51
N ILE A 1065 24.03 -0.68 20.62
CA ILE A 1065 24.77 -0.86 21.88
C ILE A 1065 25.93 -1.85 21.66
N HIS A 1066 25.66 -2.99 21.02
CA HIS A 1066 26.69 -4.00 20.77
C HIS A 1066 27.79 -3.51 19.81
N HIS A 1067 27.44 -2.71 18.80
CA HIS A 1067 28.41 -2.12 17.87
C HIS A 1067 29.33 -1.08 18.55
N GLY A 1068 28.97 -0.60 19.75
CA GLY A 1068 29.82 0.27 20.56
C GLY A 1068 29.63 1.77 20.29
N ILE A 1069 28.53 2.17 19.67
CA ILE A 1069 28.16 3.59 19.52
C ILE A 1069 27.71 4.13 20.89
N GLN A 1070 28.05 5.39 21.19
CA GLN A 1070 27.46 6.14 22.30
C GLN A 1070 26.24 6.91 21.82
N LEU A 1071 25.15 6.87 22.60
CA LEU A 1071 23.89 7.53 22.23
C LEU A 1071 23.48 8.54 23.31
N ALA A 1072 23.24 9.79 22.89
CA ALA A 1072 22.71 10.84 23.74
C ALA A 1072 21.36 11.32 23.21
N VAL A 1073 20.31 11.18 24.02
CA VAL A 1073 18.93 11.48 23.64
C VAL A 1073 18.42 12.68 24.44
N LEU A 1074 17.86 13.66 23.73
CA LEU A 1074 17.11 14.78 24.29
C LEU A 1074 15.76 14.87 23.57
N GLY A 1075 14.67 14.68 24.31
CA GLY A 1075 13.34 14.67 23.70
C GLY A 1075 12.22 14.34 24.66
N THR A 1076 10.99 14.53 24.20
CA THR A 1076 9.77 14.08 24.90
C THR A 1076 8.74 13.63 23.87
N GLY A 1077 7.82 12.74 24.26
CA GLY A 1077 6.80 12.22 23.36
C GLY A 1077 6.01 11.08 24.00
N GLU A 1078 5.82 9.99 23.26
CA GLU A 1078 5.11 8.84 23.79
C GLU A 1078 5.84 8.21 24.96
N ARG A 1079 5.08 7.92 26.01
CA ARG A 1079 5.61 7.34 27.24
C ARG A 1079 6.39 6.05 27.01
N ARG A 1080 5.97 5.21 26.06
CA ARG A 1080 6.68 3.96 25.71
C ARG A 1080 8.12 4.22 25.28
N TYR A 1081 8.35 5.28 24.50
CA TYR A 1081 9.67 5.62 23.99
C TYR A 1081 10.52 6.31 25.05
N GLU A 1082 9.92 7.20 25.84
CA GLU A 1082 10.60 7.77 27.00
C GLU A 1082 11.08 6.67 27.96
N ASP A 1083 10.22 5.69 28.27
CA ASP A 1083 10.53 4.58 29.16
C ASP A 1083 11.57 3.63 28.54
N MET A 1084 11.51 3.39 27.22
CA MET A 1084 12.50 2.60 26.49
C MET A 1084 13.90 3.26 26.53
N PHE A 1085 14.01 4.56 26.26
CA PHE A 1085 15.30 5.26 26.38
C PHE A 1085 15.81 5.34 27.83
N ARG A 1086 14.93 5.56 28.81
CA ARG A 1086 15.29 5.48 30.24
C ARG A 1086 15.81 4.10 30.62
N TYR A 1087 15.16 3.04 30.14
CA TYR A 1087 15.58 1.67 30.35
C TYR A 1087 16.99 1.43 29.79
N HIS A 1088 17.23 1.79 28.52
CA HIS A 1088 18.55 1.59 27.91
C HIS A 1088 19.67 2.42 28.55
N ALA A 1089 19.37 3.65 28.98
CA ALA A 1089 20.30 4.47 29.77
C ALA A 1089 20.64 3.84 31.12
N ALA A 1090 19.66 3.21 31.80
CA ALA A 1090 19.87 2.51 33.05
C ALA A 1090 20.65 1.20 32.89
N GLN A 1091 20.40 0.44 31.81
CA GLN A 1091 21.08 -0.83 31.54
C GLN A 1091 22.50 -0.66 30.99
N ASN A 1092 22.78 0.46 30.32
CA ASN A 1092 24.06 0.72 29.64
C ASN A 1092 24.68 2.04 30.11
N PRO A 1093 24.93 2.20 31.43
CA PRO A 1093 25.45 3.44 31.99
C PRO A 1093 26.82 3.75 31.38
N GLY A 1094 27.02 5.00 30.99
CA GLY A 1094 28.25 5.43 30.34
C GLY A 1094 28.32 5.17 28.83
N GLN A 1095 27.27 4.61 28.22
CA GLN A 1095 27.14 4.47 26.76
C GLN A 1095 25.86 5.12 26.23
N VAL A 1096 24.75 4.99 26.95
CA VAL A 1096 23.47 5.60 26.60
C VAL A 1096 23.08 6.62 27.67
N SER A 1097 22.67 7.82 27.25
CA SER A 1097 22.12 8.85 28.12
C SER A 1097 20.81 9.38 27.55
N ALA A 1098 19.80 9.53 28.40
CA ALA A 1098 18.46 9.94 28.00
C ALA A 1098 17.95 11.07 28.92
N SER A 1099 17.76 12.25 28.35
CA SER A 1099 17.20 13.43 29.01
C SER A 1099 15.80 13.69 28.48
N VAL A 1100 14.79 13.36 29.28
CA VAL A 1100 13.39 13.59 28.88
C VAL A 1100 12.98 15.02 29.19
N GLY A 1101 12.56 15.74 28.16
CA GLY A 1101 12.15 17.14 28.24
C GLY A 1101 12.78 17.99 27.15
N PHE A 1102 12.80 19.31 27.36
CA PHE A 1102 13.45 20.26 26.47
C PHE A 1102 14.41 21.14 27.27
N ASP A 1103 15.67 21.20 26.83
CA ASP A 1103 16.71 22.06 27.39
C ASP A 1103 17.51 22.64 26.21
N HIS A 1104 17.40 23.96 26.03
CA HIS A 1104 18.03 24.65 24.91
C HIS A 1104 19.55 24.64 24.98
N HIS A 1105 20.12 24.79 26.18
CA HIS A 1105 21.57 24.76 26.37
C HIS A 1105 22.12 23.37 26.10
N LEU A 1106 21.44 22.33 26.59
CA LEU A 1106 21.83 20.95 26.31
C LEU A 1106 21.69 20.62 24.81
N ALA A 1107 20.66 21.13 24.12
CA ALA A 1107 20.48 20.92 22.68
C ALA A 1107 21.66 21.50 21.87
N GLN A 1108 22.06 22.76 22.13
CA GLN A 1108 23.22 23.36 21.46
C GLN A 1108 24.53 22.63 21.79
N LEU A 1109 24.71 22.22 23.06
CA LEU A 1109 25.87 21.42 23.45
C LEU A 1109 25.87 20.04 22.78
N LEU A 1110 24.71 19.41 22.55
CA LEU A 1110 24.60 18.17 21.79
C LEU A 1110 25.04 18.36 20.34
N TYR A 1111 24.59 19.41 19.65
CA TYR A 1111 25.07 19.71 18.28
C TYR A 1111 26.58 19.99 18.25
N ALA A 1112 27.09 20.74 19.22
CA ALA A 1112 28.50 21.08 19.30
C ALA A 1112 29.38 19.89 19.71
N GLY A 1113 28.91 19.00 20.58
CA GLY A 1113 29.71 17.93 21.17
C GLY A 1113 29.54 16.55 20.54
N SER A 1114 28.46 16.30 19.79
CA SER A 1114 28.27 15.02 19.10
C SER A 1114 29.08 14.94 17.81
N ASP A 1115 29.44 13.72 17.40
CA ASP A 1115 30.05 13.48 16.09
C ASP A 1115 28.97 13.36 15.02
N MET A 1116 27.82 12.77 15.37
CA MET A 1116 26.71 12.53 14.46
C MET A 1116 25.39 12.99 15.07
N VAL A 1117 24.48 13.50 14.22
CA VAL A 1117 23.08 13.74 14.61
C VAL A 1117 22.18 12.79 13.84
N LEU A 1118 21.31 12.07 14.55
CA LEU A 1118 20.43 11.07 13.97
C LEU A 1118 19.03 11.63 13.72
N MET A 1119 18.53 11.51 12.49
CA MET A 1119 17.17 11.86 12.09
C MET A 1119 16.56 10.75 11.22
N ALA A 1120 16.00 9.72 11.86
CA ALA A 1120 15.42 8.55 11.21
C ALA A 1120 13.93 8.74 10.79
N SER A 1121 13.51 9.99 10.57
CA SER A 1121 12.10 10.34 10.39
C SER A 1121 11.42 9.55 9.27
N ARG A 1122 10.19 9.09 9.52
CA ARG A 1122 9.33 8.45 8.51
C ARG A 1122 8.98 9.42 7.39
N PHE A 1123 8.66 10.65 7.78
CA PHE A 1123 8.60 11.79 6.87
C PHE A 1123 9.08 13.04 7.61
N GLU A 1124 9.72 13.94 6.87
CA GLU A 1124 10.26 15.18 7.43
C GLU A 1124 10.08 16.33 6.43
N PRO A 1125 9.06 17.20 6.62
CA PRO A 1125 8.76 18.28 5.68
C PRO A 1125 9.99 19.11 5.32
N CYS A 1126 10.80 19.45 6.32
CA CYS A 1126 12.11 20.06 6.10
C CYS A 1126 13.16 19.44 7.02
N GLY A 1127 12.92 19.51 8.33
CA GLY A 1127 13.92 19.23 9.35
C GLY A 1127 14.85 20.43 9.52
N LEU A 1128 15.02 20.92 10.76
CA LEU A 1128 16.03 21.96 11.05
C LEU A 1128 17.28 21.35 11.68
N GLY A 1129 17.16 20.15 12.27
CA GLY A 1129 18.22 19.54 13.05
C GLY A 1129 19.45 19.17 12.23
N GLN A 1130 19.27 18.76 10.97
CA GLN A 1130 20.36 18.44 10.07
C GLN A 1130 21.11 19.69 9.63
N LEU A 1131 20.41 20.82 9.40
CA LEU A 1131 21.05 22.10 9.06
C LEU A 1131 21.88 22.63 10.22
N ILE A 1132 21.36 22.54 11.46
CA ILE A 1132 22.12 22.87 12.67
C ILE A 1132 23.29 21.90 12.84
N GLY A 1133 23.09 20.60 12.57
CA GLY A 1133 24.14 19.58 12.58
C GLY A 1133 25.30 19.92 11.64
N LEU A 1134 25.00 20.22 10.37
CA LEU A 1134 25.96 20.67 9.36
C LEU A 1134 26.73 21.90 9.86
N ARG A 1135 26.03 22.93 10.34
CA ARG A 1135 26.64 24.17 10.86
C ARG A 1135 27.61 23.92 12.02
N TYR A 1136 27.29 22.99 12.92
CA TYR A 1136 28.13 22.65 14.09
C TYR A 1136 29.11 21.50 13.83
N GLY A 1137 29.16 20.97 12.60
CA GLY A 1137 30.03 19.85 12.24
C GLY A 1137 29.65 18.52 12.90
N SER A 1138 28.40 18.36 13.31
CA SER A 1138 27.81 17.07 13.72
C SER A 1138 27.16 16.43 12.50
N ILE A 1139 27.79 15.40 11.96
CA ILE A 1139 27.46 14.83 10.66
C ILE A 1139 26.06 14.19 10.70
N PRO A 1140 25.11 14.62 9.85
CA PRO A 1140 23.76 14.08 9.87
C PRO A 1140 23.72 12.64 9.32
N VAL A 1141 23.04 11.76 10.04
CA VAL A 1141 22.63 10.43 9.58
C VAL A 1141 21.11 10.44 9.47
N VAL A 1142 20.60 10.36 8.24
CA VAL A 1142 19.20 10.70 7.94
C VAL A 1142 18.53 9.66 7.07
N ARG A 1143 17.20 9.55 7.16
CA ARG A 1143 16.43 8.89 6.11
C ARG A 1143 16.27 9.83 4.90
N ALA A 1144 16.31 9.29 3.69
CA ALA A 1144 16.06 10.02 2.44
C ALA A 1144 14.56 10.33 2.27
N THR A 1145 14.05 11.35 2.97
CA THR A 1145 12.66 11.80 2.89
C THR A 1145 12.56 13.32 3.05
N GLY A 1146 11.62 13.94 2.35
CA GLY A 1146 11.32 15.37 2.43
C GLY A 1146 12.57 16.26 2.39
N GLY A 1147 12.67 17.24 3.29
CA GLY A 1147 13.82 18.17 3.26
C GLY A 1147 15.16 17.56 3.66
N LEU A 1148 15.20 16.34 4.20
CA LEU A 1148 16.46 15.68 4.55
C LEU A 1148 17.26 15.31 3.29
N VAL A 1149 16.58 14.85 2.23
CA VAL A 1149 17.26 14.56 0.95
C VAL A 1149 17.67 15.83 0.19
N ASP A 1150 16.92 16.92 0.37
CA ASP A 1150 17.26 18.22 -0.26
C ASP A 1150 18.48 18.89 0.42
N THR A 1151 18.77 18.56 1.68
CA THR A 1151 19.77 19.26 2.50
C THR A 1151 20.99 18.42 2.85
N VAL A 1152 20.92 17.09 2.73
CA VAL A 1152 22.02 16.17 3.03
C VAL A 1152 22.38 15.40 1.77
N GLN A 1153 23.68 15.35 1.45
CA GLN A 1153 24.21 14.54 0.36
C GLN A 1153 24.92 13.31 0.96
N ASP A 1154 24.54 12.11 0.51
CA ASP A 1154 25.17 10.87 1.02
C ASP A 1154 26.67 10.86 0.74
N PHE A 1155 27.45 10.53 1.76
CA PHE A 1155 28.90 10.54 1.68
C PHE A 1155 29.41 9.33 0.91
N ASP A 1156 30.11 9.61 -0.19
CA ASP A 1156 30.81 8.60 -0.95
C ASP A 1156 32.31 8.60 -0.58
N PRO A 1157 32.81 7.54 0.07
CA PRO A 1157 34.21 7.44 0.45
C PRO A 1157 35.18 7.34 -0.74
N ALA A 1158 34.72 6.94 -1.93
CA ALA A 1158 35.57 6.81 -3.12
C ALA A 1158 35.89 8.17 -3.75
N THR A 1159 34.88 9.02 -3.91
CA THR A 1159 35.04 10.39 -4.42
C THR A 1159 35.37 11.38 -3.31
N GLY A 1160 35.09 11.01 -2.05
CA GLY A 1160 35.20 11.86 -0.89
C GLY A 1160 34.18 13.00 -0.90
N GLN A 1161 33.09 12.92 -1.67
CA GLN A 1161 32.00 13.92 -1.76
C GLN A 1161 30.85 13.60 -0.79
N GLY A 1162 29.96 14.56 -0.55
CA GLY A 1162 28.82 14.43 0.36
C GLY A 1162 29.03 15.09 1.74
N THR A 1163 27.94 15.24 2.48
CA THR A 1163 27.84 16.03 3.72
C THR A 1163 27.22 15.25 4.90
N GLY A 1164 26.69 14.04 4.66
CA GLY A 1164 26.12 13.18 5.70
C GLY A 1164 25.99 11.73 5.24
N PHE A 1165 25.24 10.92 5.99
CA PHE A 1165 24.93 9.54 5.61
C PHE A 1165 23.42 9.36 5.50
N MET A 1166 22.99 8.74 4.41
CA MET A 1166 21.58 8.51 4.11
C MET A 1166 21.22 7.02 4.13
N PHE A 1167 19.94 6.73 4.37
CA PHE A 1167 19.32 5.46 4.04
C PHE A 1167 17.92 5.71 3.46
N GLU A 1168 17.47 4.89 2.53
CA GLU A 1168 16.23 5.15 1.77
C GLU A 1168 15.02 4.48 2.40
N GLU A 1169 15.11 3.16 2.61
CA GLU A 1169 14.01 2.35 3.15
C GLU A 1169 13.66 2.71 4.59
N TYR A 1170 12.36 2.74 4.92
CA TYR A 1170 11.91 2.89 6.31
C TYR A 1170 12.06 1.55 7.07
N ASP A 1171 13.30 1.08 7.17
CA ASP A 1171 13.67 -0.23 7.70
C ASP A 1171 14.73 -0.08 8.82
N PRO A 1172 14.60 -0.82 9.93
CA PRO A 1172 15.53 -0.75 11.04
C PRO A 1172 16.98 -1.09 10.63
N TRP A 1173 17.17 -2.06 9.74
CA TRP A 1173 18.51 -2.50 9.31
C TRP A 1173 19.14 -1.56 8.29
N ALA A 1174 18.35 -0.88 7.47
CA ALA A 1174 18.82 0.22 6.62
C ALA A 1174 19.38 1.38 7.49
N LEU A 1175 18.65 1.76 8.54
CA LEU A 1175 19.11 2.71 9.56
C LEU A 1175 20.42 2.23 10.22
N PHE A 1176 20.47 0.98 10.68
CA PHE A 1176 21.67 0.42 11.29
C PHE A 1176 22.85 0.42 10.31
N GLY A 1177 22.62 0.07 9.06
CA GLY A 1177 23.63 0.12 7.99
C GLY A 1177 24.22 1.50 7.80
N ALA A 1178 23.40 2.56 7.75
CA ALA A 1178 23.88 3.94 7.67
C ALA A 1178 24.71 4.36 8.89
N LEU A 1179 24.29 3.97 10.10
CA LEU A 1179 25.05 4.23 11.33
C LEU A 1179 26.38 3.47 11.36
N VAL A 1180 26.44 2.24 10.83
CA VAL A 1180 27.68 1.48 10.67
C VAL A 1180 28.60 2.15 9.64
N ARG A 1181 28.09 2.59 8.48
CA ARG A 1181 28.90 3.33 7.48
C ARG A 1181 29.50 4.60 8.09
N ALA A 1182 28.72 5.35 8.84
CA ALA A 1182 29.16 6.56 9.54
C ALA A 1182 30.21 6.23 10.61
N SER A 1183 29.96 5.21 11.44
CA SER A 1183 30.85 4.72 12.49
C SER A 1183 32.19 4.22 11.96
N GLU A 1184 32.21 3.45 10.86
CA GLU A 1184 33.45 2.99 10.25
C GLU A 1184 34.22 4.15 9.60
N THR A 1185 33.53 5.08 8.93
CA THR A 1185 34.17 6.29 8.38
C THR A 1185 34.79 7.16 9.49
N TYR A 1186 34.13 7.26 10.65
CA TYR A 1186 34.64 7.97 11.83
C TYR A 1186 36.00 7.48 12.31
N ARG A 1187 36.28 6.18 12.15
CA ARG A 1187 37.58 5.56 12.52
C ARG A 1187 38.71 6.07 11.63
N HIS A 1188 38.40 6.56 10.42
CA HIS A 1188 39.34 7.19 9.51
C HIS A 1188 39.36 8.71 9.70
N ARG A 1189 40.06 9.17 10.75
CA ARG A 1189 40.08 10.58 11.18
C ARG A 1189 40.33 11.60 10.08
N ASP A 1190 41.30 11.36 9.19
CA ASP A 1190 41.60 12.29 8.11
C ASP A 1190 40.42 12.49 7.14
N ILE A 1191 39.65 11.43 6.88
CA ILE A 1191 38.45 11.47 6.04
C ILE A 1191 37.34 12.20 6.78
N TRP A 1192 37.12 11.83 8.04
CA TRP A 1192 36.11 12.43 8.90
C TRP A 1192 36.30 13.94 9.07
N ASP A 1193 37.53 14.39 9.33
CA ASP A 1193 37.84 15.81 9.54
C ASP A 1193 37.58 16.64 8.26
N ARG A 1194 37.80 16.06 7.08
CA ARG A 1194 37.44 16.70 5.81
C ARG A 1194 35.92 16.77 5.63
N LEU A 1195 35.20 15.71 5.98
CA LEU A 1195 33.73 15.67 5.96
C LEU A 1195 33.13 16.74 6.89
N VAL A 1196 33.65 16.87 8.12
CA VAL A 1196 33.24 17.90 9.09
C VAL A 1196 33.47 19.31 8.54
N ARG A 1197 34.65 19.59 7.97
CA ARG A 1197 34.94 20.91 7.39
C ARG A 1197 34.00 21.26 6.24
N ARG A 1198 33.70 20.27 5.37
CA ARG A 1198 32.74 20.47 4.28
C ARG A 1198 31.34 20.75 4.82
N ALA A 1199 30.85 19.91 5.72
CA ALA A 1199 29.54 20.07 6.34
C ALA A 1199 29.37 21.47 6.96
N MET A 1200 30.39 21.98 7.66
CA MET A 1200 30.37 23.32 8.25
C MET A 1200 30.49 24.47 7.23
N SER A 1201 30.93 24.19 6.01
CA SER A 1201 31.05 25.18 4.93
C SER A 1201 29.80 25.30 4.05
N GLU A 1202 28.81 24.42 4.23
CA GLU A 1202 27.53 24.51 3.55
C GLU A 1202 26.80 25.80 3.97
N ASP A 1203 26.23 26.50 2.99
CA ASP A 1203 25.38 27.66 3.27
C ASP A 1203 23.98 27.17 3.71
N VAL A 1204 23.82 27.05 5.02
CA VAL A 1204 22.53 26.71 5.65
C VAL A 1204 21.71 27.94 6.04
N SER A 1205 22.10 29.14 5.58
CA SER A 1205 21.44 30.38 5.93
C SER A 1205 20.13 30.59 5.14
N TRP A 1206 19.31 31.53 5.60
CA TRP A 1206 18.11 31.94 4.88
C TRP A 1206 18.38 32.79 3.63
N ALA A 1207 19.62 33.17 3.33
CA ALA A 1207 19.93 34.12 2.27
C ALA A 1207 19.53 33.62 0.87
N GLN A 1208 19.78 32.34 0.57
CA GLN A 1208 19.37 31.74 -0.71
C GLN A 1208 17.85 31.54 -0.78
N SER A 1209 17.25 30.99 0.28
CA SER A 1209 15.80 30.77 0.36
C SER A 1209 15.02 32.07 0.25
N ALA A 1210 15.47 33.15 0.90
CA ALA A 1210 14.80 34.46 0.85
C ALA A 1210 14.71 35.02 -0.57
N ARG A 1211 15.73 34.82 -1.42
CA ARG A 1211 15.66 35.23 -2.84
C ARG A 1211 14.58 34.45 -3.59
N ARG A 1212 14.49 33.14 -3.36
CA ARG A 1212 13.45 32.29 -3.94
C ARG A 1212 12.05 32.69 -3.46
N TYR A 1213 11.90 33.08 -2.20
CA TYR A 1213 10.63 33.62 -1.70
C TYR A 1213 10.26 34.95 -2.37
N VAL A 1214 11.23 35.83 -2.65
CA VAL A 1214 10.98 37.07 -3.39
C VAL A 1214 10.54 36.78 -4.82
N GLU A 1215 11.17 35.81 -5.49
CA GLU A 1215 10.74 35.33 -6.82
C GLU A 1215 9.31 34.78 -6.76
N LEU A 1216 8.99 33.97 -5.75
CA LEU A 1216 7.65 33.45 -5.51
C LEU A 1216 6.61 34.55 -5.27
N TYR A 1217 6.96 35.60 -4.51
CA TYR A 1217 6.09 36.76 -4.30
C TYR A 1217 5.77 37.46 -5.61
N ARG A 1218 6.77 37.63 -6.49
CA ARG A 1218 6.55 38.22 -7.82
C ARG A 1218 5.69 37.31 -8.70
N ALA A 1219 5.93 36.01 -8.69
CA ALA A 1219 5.13 35.03 -9.42
C ALA A 1219 3.66 35.05 -8.97
N ALA A 1220 3.41 35.12 -7.65
CA ALA A 1220 2.06 35.26 -7.09
C ALA A 1220 1.36 36.54 -7.57
N MET A 1221 2.09 37.66 -7.65
CA MET A 1221 1.56 38.92 -8.18
C MET A 1221 1.19 38.86 -9.67
N VAL A 1222 1.94 38.09 -10.47
CA VAL A 1222 1.61 37.86 -11.88
C VAL A 1222 0.37 36.97 -11.99
N SER A 1223 0.37 35.83 -11.30
CA SER A 1223 -0.76 34.87 -11.23
C SER A 1223 -2.07 35.56 -10.86
N GLN A 1224 -2.04 36.43 -9.85
CA GLN A 1224 -3.20 37.20 -9.39
C GLN A 1224 -3.76 38.14 -10.47
N ARG A 1225 -2.88 38.84 -11.20
CA ARG A 1225 -3.28 39.77 -12.28
C ARG A 1225 -3.90 39.02 -13.46
N ASP A 1226 -3.31 37.90 -13.83
CA ASP A 1226 -3.79 37.04 -14.92
C ASP A 1226 -5.17 36.46 -14.57
N ARG A 1227 -5.35 35.96 -13.34
CA ARG A 1227 -6.64 35.45 -12.85
C ARG A 1227 -7.74 36.51 -12.88
N LYS A 1228 -7.40 37.78 -12.63
CA LYS A 1228 -8.35 38.92 -12.68
C LYS A 1228 -8.49 39.55 -14.07
N GLY A 1229 -7.86 38.98 -15.10
CA GLY A 1229 -7.97 39.45 -16.48
C GLY A 1229 -7.35 40.83 -16.73
N VAL A 1230 -6.39 41.25 -15.90
CA VAL A 1230 -5.72 42.55 -16.02
C VAL A 1230 -4.44 42.34 -16.84
N LEU A 1231 -4.51 42.63 -18.15
CA LEU A 1231 -3.34 42.57 -19.04
C LEU A 1231 -2.20 43.47 -18.50
N PRO A 1232 -0.92 43.08 -18.71
CA PRO A 1232 0.20 43.94 -18.34
C PRO A 1232 0.05 45.28 -19.06
N SER A 1233 0.03 46.37 -18.30
CA SER A 1233 0.29 47.68 -18.89
C SER A 1233 1.74 47.65 -19.37
N ALA A 1234 1.92 47.54 -20.68
CA ALA A 1234 3.20 47.76 -21.32
C ALA A 1234 3.66 49.17 -20.90
N HIS A 1235 4.59 49.24 -19.97
CA HIS A 1235 5.39 50.44 -19.78
C HIS A 1235 6.21 50.63 -21.06
N LEU A 1236 5.67 51.47 -21.94
CA LEU A 1236 6.42 52.12 -23.02
C LEU A 1236 7.56 52.90 -22.37
N VAL A 1237 8.73 52.27 -22.27
CA VAL A 1237 10.00 52.97 -22.19
C VAL A 1237 10.59 52.93 -23.60
N GLY A 1238 10.63 54.11 -24.22
CA GLY A 1238 11.27 54.33 -25.52
C GLY A 1238 12.77 54.56 -25.40
#